data_AF-A0A2E3H8H8-F1
#
_entry.id   AF-A0A2E3H8H8-F1
#
_cell.length_a   1.000
_cell.length_b   1.000
_cell.length_c   1.000
_cell.angle_alpha   90.00
_cell.angle_beta   90.00
_cell.angle_gamma   90.00
#
_symmetry.space_group_name_H-M   'P 1'
#
loop_
_entity.id
_entity.type
_entity.pdbx_description
1 polymer ?
#
loop_
_entity_poly.entity_id
_entity_poly.type
_entity_poly.pdbx_seq_one_letter_code
_entity_poly.pdbx_strand_id
1 'polypeptide(L)'
;MNKRNFRVPLAALLLSAPGASGELLYTNYLLPSFADAPDTEYSAWDIFYVANSEPNYPDFAAPNGIYESASVAGFTPPTGSSPRNPSAFWHAENPTITQTVPDIAFVIAPAITGNIYSFRGPTSFSLEDSAPFPVGTVVFQFQTAGNLVDFGSIKLVYDDNGTEVALGPNEYIREYESDTSGFGGSGNRNALQWDLTGRNVSSYELTWRASGSSMSLQEVTLDTSASYALVVPEGRTWNGIGSTAWSDSTNWVEGSPSQDFGNVRFINEGDVVISMPSTKTVGECVFDTASDVTIANSAKLISNTGLFTGTGSTGTYRIEGDFEMCAYNLFEIQGGEVIIEGEVSGASGLRKEGEGTMVLKADNSFGSGSGGIGCTGGELRIEGENRFTNSASVLRGDLVLAGPAPVDAPGTLGNASSDVAVGADSNIFGRISTPARLIVEGDHEVARGIAFAAGTFDKRLGSRGTSAGAEFSGAVALRPDSTNTKLFAEAASDLVVFSGEISGGEAALAMEINPDGAQGTVRFTGVDKTYANMTYVRGGLLELAAGTGLSAQVIVEPLTGSSAVVGGGGTFTGGMEVGAGGILAPGKGVGELMSGGQTWESGGALEIEISDLEAGTGVGWDLVSIQGSLAIPATQEDPFMIDVRSLTPEGESGPLEGFSPTQSYSWKIVEISDGVDGFSGNEFVVRSDGFAGNDGGSFVVSLEADGTEIHLNYTPGGEGAPYETWLEANFSATELSDDSISGLNADIDLDGLSTLLEYALGGDPRIRDTDLVAFPVIDSPGDRFLSLTFTRLLDRTDIDYRVQVANSLEGGWVVIGEIPGGGVPIGRNGGSFSAGAVNGNTQEITFSDSVRVQDAATRFIRIEIMKRP
;
A
#
# COMPACT_ATOMS: atom_id res chain seq x y z
N MET A 1 15.21 -48.90 38.85
CA MET A 1 15.39 -48.47 40.25
C MET A 1 16.08 -47.12 40.25
N ASN A 2 15.30 -46.04 40.23
CA ASN A 2 15.64 -44.69 40.67
C ASN A 2 14.32 -43.91 40.67
N LYS A 3 13.71 -43.83 41.86
CA LYS A 3 12.47 -43.12 42.11
C LYS A 3 12.73 -41.62 41.92
N ARG A 4 12.23 -41.03 40.83
CA ARG A 4 11.95 -39.59 40.81
C ARG A 4 10.66 -39.39 41.59
N ASN A 5 10.81 -39.03 42.86
CA ASN A 5 9.72 -38.54 43.67
C ASN A 5 9.23 -37.23 43.01
N PHE A 6 8.06 -37.25 42.38
CA PHE A 6 7.24 -36.05 42.28
C PHE A 6 6.79 -35.75 43.71
N ARG A 7 7.63 -35.00 44.43
CA ARG A 7 7.18 -34.25 45.59
C ARG A 7 6.47 -33.04 45.01
N VAL A 8 5.21 -32.87 45.39
CA VAL A 8 4.56 -31.56 45.55
C VAL A 8 5.64 -30.57 46.02
N PRO A 9 5.80 -29.39 45.39
CA PRO A 9 6.69 -28.38 45.93
C PRO A 9 6.12 -27.97 47.29
N LEU A 10 6.68 -28.56 48.35
CA LEU A 10 6.60 -28.02 49.70
C LEU A 10 7.06 -26.57 49.59
N ALA A 11 6.12 -25.65 49.80
CA ALA A 11 6.29 -24.21 49.81
C ALA A 11 7.68 -23.82 50.36
N ALA A 12 8.60 -23.51 49.44
CA ALA A 12 9.84 -22.85 49.79
C ALA A 12 9.50 -21.37 49.91
N LEU A 13 9.40 -20.93 51.16
CA LEU A 13 9.43 -19.56 51.63
C LEU A 13 10.64 -18.82 51.00
N LEU A 14 10.51 -18.37 49.75
CA LEU A 14 11.41 -17.42 49.14
C LEU A 14 10.92 -16.04 49.55
N LEU A 15 11.55 -15.51 50.60
CA LEU A 15 11.62 -14.08 50.85
C LEU A 15 12.28 -13.43 49.62
N SER A 16 11.50 -13.04 48.63
CA SER A 16 11.92 -12.08 47.62
C SER A 16 11.88 -10.68 48.25
N ALA A 17 12.93 -9.91 47.97
CA ALA A 17 13.03 -8.50 48.32
C ALA A 17 11.90 -7.69 47.66
N PRO A 18 11.52 -6.51 48.21
CA PRO A 18 10.39 -5.74 47.71
C PRO A 18 10.76 -5.03 46.41
N GLY A 19 10.43 -5.67 45.30
CA GLY A 19 10.19 -5.06 44.00
C GLY A 19 8.99 -5.79 43.42
N ALA A 20 7.95 -5.06 43.00
CA ALA A 20 6.65 -5.62 42.62
C ALA A 20 6.82 -6.82 41.67
N SER A 21 6.54 -8.03 42.16
CA SER A 21 6.45 -9.23 41.33
C SER A 21 4.97 -9.37 40.97
N GLY A 22 4.64 -9.23 39.69
CA GLY A 22 3.27 -9.41 39.20
C GLY A 22 2.68 -10.78 39.55
N GLU A 23 1.36 -10.92 39.41
CA GLU A 23 0.74 -12.24 39.34
C GLU A 23 1.06 -12.89 37.99
N LEU A 24 2.27 -13.45 37.89
CA LEU A 24 2.80 -14.10 36.69
C LEU A 24 2.28 -15.55 36.61
N LEU A 25 1.11 -15.72 36.01
CA LEU A 25 0.51 -17.01 35.62
C LEU A 25 1.48 -17.92 34.84
N TYR A 26 2.38 -17.37 34.01
CA TYR A 26 3.40 -18.17 33.32
C TYR A 26 4.46 -18.77 34.23
N THR A 27 4.68 -18.18 35.41
CA THR A 27 5.55 -18.78 36.41
C THR A 27 4.85 -19.96 37.07
N ASN A 28 3.62 -19.76 37.55
CA ASN A 28 2.71 -20.79 38.05
C ASN A 28 1.27 -20.26 37.99
N TYR A 29 0.29 -21.15 37.79
CA TYR A 29 -1.11 -20.82 38.05
C TYR A 29 -1.31 -20.35 39.50
N LEU A 30 -2.38 -19.59 39.72
CA LEU A 30 -2.75 -19.14 41.06
C LEU A 30 -3.10 -20.38 41.89
N LEU A 31 -2.54 -20.46 43.11
CA LEU A 31 -2.84 -21.52 44.05
C LEU A 31 -3.97 -21.06 44.98
N PRO A 32 -5.17 -21.67 44.93
CA PRO A 32 -6.25 -21.32 45.83
C PRO A 32 -5.85 -21.51 47.30
N SER A 33 -6.25 -20.58 48.15
CA SER A 33 -5.99 -20.67 49.61
C SER A 33 -6.70 -21.85 50.28
N PHE A 34 -7.71 -22.42 49.62
CA PHE A 34 -8.46 -23.59 50.06
C PHE A 34 -7.94 -24.90 49.47
N ALA A 35 -6.86 -24.89 48.68
CA ALA A 35 -6.25 -26.12 48.17
C ALA A 35 -5.98 -27.11 49.33
N ASP A 36 -6.30 -28.38 49.11
CA ASP A 36 -6.19 -29.48 50.09
C ASP A 36 -7.10 -29.37 51.33
N ALA A 37 -8.05 -28.42 51.38
CA ALA A 37 -9.06 -28.38 52.44
C ALA A 37 -10.16 -29.45 52.21
N PRO A 38 -10.79 -29.97 53.29
CA PRO A 38 -12.02 -30.74 53.13
C PRO A 38 -13.09 -29.88 52.44
N ASP A 39 -13.97 -30.52 51.65
CA ASP A 39 -15.01 -29.86 50.84
C ASP A 39 -14.47 -28.99 49.70
N THR A 40 -13.37 -29.45 49.07
CA THR A 40 -12.79 -28.86 47.86
C THR A 40 -12.43 -29.95 46.84
N GLU A 41 -12.43 -29.60 45.57
CA GLU A 41 -11.98 -30.47 44.48
C GLU A 41 -10.97 -29.76 43.59
N TYR A 42 -10.00 -30.52 43.08
CA TYR A 42 -9.02 -30.06 42.09
C TYR A 42 -8.97 -31.05 40.94
N SER A 43 -8.91 -30.55 39.70
CA SER A 43 -8.69 -31.34 38.50
C SER A 43 -7.73 -30.62 37.56
N ALA A 44 -6.87 -31.36 36.86
CA ALA A 44 -5.96 -30.79 35.88
C ALA A 44 -5.77 -31.67 34.65
N TRP A 45 -5.63 -31.03 33.50
CA TRP A 45 -5.36 -31.61 32.19
C TRP A 45 -4.10 -30.96 31.62
N ASP A 46 -3.09 -31.77 31.35
CA ASP A 46 -1.89 -31.36 30.60
C ASP A 46 -1.72 -32.16 29.31
N ILE A 47 -2.52 -33.22 29.10
CA ILE A 47 -2.60 -34.01 27.88
C ILE A 47 -4.07 -34.32 27.54
N PHE A 48 -4.47 -34.05 26.29
CA PHE A 48 -5.74 -34.50 25.74
C PHE A 48 -5.54 -35.71 24.83
N TYR A 49 -6.50 -36.63 24.84
CA TYR A 49 -6.41 -37.92 24.14
C TYR A 49 -7.34 -38.01 22.94
N VAL A 50 -8.42 -37.23 22.95
CA VAL A 50 -9.44 -37.18 21.90
C VAL A 50 -9.79 -35.74 21.58
N ALA A 51 -9.97 -35.46 20.28
CA ALA A 51 -10.32 -34.11 19.85
C ALA A 51 -11.79 -33.82 20.12
N ASN A 52 -12.72 -34.54 19.49
CA ASN A 52 -14.17 -34.26 19.56
C ASN A 52 -15.03 -35.51 19.81
N SER A 53 -14.47 -36.72 19.65
CA SER A 53 -15.28 -37.95 19.61
C SER A 53 -15.78 -38.43 20.96
N GLU A 54 -15.09 -38.09 22.05
CA GLU A 54 -15.41 -38.50 23.42
C GLU A 54 -14.90 -37.41 24.39
N PRO A 55 -15.34 -37.38 25.66
CA PRO A 55 -14.80 -36.47 26.67
C PRO A 55 -13.38 -36.82 27.12
N ASN A 56 -12.60 -35.81 27.50
CA ASN A 56 -11.27 -35.95 28.10
C ASN A 56 -11.35 -35.84 29.63
N TYR A 57 -10.80 -36.83 30.32
CA TYR A 57 -10.69 -36.87 31.79
C TYR A 57 -9.37 -36.26 32.27
N PRO A 58 -9.32 -35.73 33.50
CA PRO A 58 -8.12 -35.06 34.02
C PRO A 58 -6.98 -36.05 34.26
N ASP A 59 -5.74 -35.60 34.08
CA ASP A 59 -4.51 -36.34 34.40
C ASP A 59 -4.30 -36.45 35.92
N PHE A 60 -4.81 -35.48 36.66
CA PHE A 60 -4.77 -35.41 38.12
C PHE A 60 -6.12 -34.98 38.68
N ALA A 61 -6.55 -35.61 39.78
CA ALA A 61 -7.74 -35.16 40.49
C ALA A 61 -7.57 -35.28 42.01
N ALA A 62 -8.31 -34.46 42.73
CA ALA A 62 -8.42 -34.51 44.18
C ALA A 62 -9.90 -34.32 44.60
N PRO A 63 -10.78 -35.33 44.41
CA PRO A 63 -12.24 -35.19 44.59
C PRO A 63 -12.71 -34.97 46.05
N ASN A 64 -11.79 -34.72 46.99
CA ASN A 64 -12.05 -34.38 48.40
C ASN A 64 -10.81 -33.71 49.03
N GLY A 65 -10.05 -32.93 48.25
CA GLY A 65 -8.77 -32.35 48.68
C GLY A 65 -7.63 -33.37 48.87
N ILE A 66 -7.79 -34.62 48.40
CA ILE A 66 -6.73 -35.64 48.43
C ILE A 66 -6.21 -35.88 47.00
N TYR A 67 -4.98 -35.46 46.73
CA TYR A 67 -4.37 -35.62 45.41
C TYR A 67 -4.13 -37.10 45.03
N GLU A 68 -4.73 -37.54 43.92
CA GLU A 68 -4.59 -38.89 43.38
C GLU A 68 -4.18 -38.87 41.89
N SER A 69 -3.56 -39.97 41.43
CA SER A 69 -3.27 -40.22 40.01
C SER A 69 -3.78 -41.60 39.59
N ALA A 70 -4.08 -41.79 38.29
CA ALA A 70 -4.61 -43.06 37.77
C ALA A 70 -3.75 -44.30 38.11
N SER A 71 -2.43 -44.12 38.17
CA SER A 71 -1.48 -45.19 38.49
C SER A 71 -1.56 -45.66 39.95
N VAL A 72 -2.01 -44.80 40.87
CA VAL A 72 -2.17 -45.08 42.30
C VAL A 72 -3.50 -45.79 42.57
N ALA A 73 -4.53 -45.53 41.76
CA ALA A 73 -5.86 -46.12 41.87
C ALA A 73 -6.09 -47.39 41.03
N GLY A 74 -5.14 -47.78 40.16
CA GLY A 74 -5.15 -49.06 39.44
C GLY A 74 -5.91 -49.07 38.10
N PHE A 75 -6.17 -47.91 37.50
CA PHE A 75 -6.85 -47.81 36.20
C PHE A 75 -5.90 -48.08 35.02
N THR A 76 -6.45 -48.66 33.93
CA THR A 76 -5.68 -48.95 32.71
C THR A 76 -5.87 -47.83 31.68
N PRO A 77 -4.79 -47.17 31.22
CA PRO A 77 -4.88 -46.08 30.25
C PRO A 77 -5.51 -46.48 28.90
N PRO A 78 -6.08 -45.52 28.13
CA PRO A 78 -6.45 -45.74 26.73
C PRO A 78 -5.25 -46.11 25.87
N THR A 79 -5.50 -46.79 24.75
CA THR A 79 -4.44 -47.15 23.80
C THR A 79 -3.82 -45.90 23.17
N GLY A 80 -2.51 -45.69 23.34
CA GLY A 80 -1.78 -44.55 22.77
C GLY A 80 -1.39 -43.44 23.76
N SER A 81 -1.76 -43.58 25.04
CA SER A 81 -1.34 -42.66 26.11
C SER A 81 0.19 -42.57 26.24
N SER A 82 0.72 -41.37 26.49
CA SER A 82 2.16 -41.16 26.66
C SER A 82 2.71 -41.95 27.85
N PRO A 83 3.77 -42.77 27.69
CA PRO A 83 4.38 -43.51 28.80
C PRO A 83 5.24 -42.63 29.73
N ARG A 84 5.32 -41.31 29.47
CA ARG A 84 6.14 -40.35 30.25
C ARG A 84 5.33 -39.46 31.19
N ASN A 85 4.00 -39.41 31.06
CA ASN A 85 3.09 -38.66 31.94
C ASN A 85 2.13 -39.63 32.67
N PRO A 86 1.50 -39.24 33.81
CA PRO A 86 0.48 -40.08 34.40
C PRO A 86 -0.67 -40.24 33.41
N SER A 87 -1.29 -41.41 33.42
CA SER A 87 -2.50 -41.65 32.63
C SER A 87 -3.66 -40.85 33.21
N ALA A 88 -4.60 -40.40 32.35
CA ALA A 88 -5.86 -39.80 32.80
C ALA A 88 -6.52 -40.60 33.93
N PHE A 89 -7.02 -39.90 34.94
CA PHE A 89 -7.76 -40.43 36.07
C PHE A 89 -9.24 -40.57 35.70
N TRP A 90 -9.62 -41.78 35.29
CA TRP A 90 -10.97 -42.13 34.82
C TRP A 90 -11.89 -42.41 36.02
N HIS A 91 -12.57 -41.37 36.53
CA HIS A 91 -13.64 -41.51 37.51
C HIS A 91 -14.91 -40.82 36.99
N ALA A 92 -16.07 -41.45 37.19
CA ALA A 92 -17.34 -40.96 36.64
C ALA A 92 -17.81 -39.64 37.27
N GLU A 93 -17.29 -39.29 38.44
CA GLU A 93 -17.59 -38.06 39.16
C GLU A 93 -16.58 -36.94 38.85
N ASN A 94 -15.52 -37.21 38.08
CA ASN A 94 -14.59 -36.16 37.70
C ASN A 94 -15.17 -35.27 36.61
N PRO A 95 -14.76 -34.00 36.56
CA PRO A 95 -15.07 -33.14 35.42
C PRO A 95 -14.50 -33.71 34.12
N THR A 96 -15.13 -33.36 33.00
CA THR A 96 -14.67 -33.78 31.67
C THR A 96 -14.66 -32.63 30.68
N ILE A 97 -13.67 -32.60 29.78
CA ILE A 97 -13.54 -31.58 28.74
C ILE A 97 -13.83 -32.17 27.36
N THR A 98 -14.76 -31.57 26.65
CA THR A 98 -15.15 -31.95 25.28
C THR A 98 -14.98 -30.75 24.35
N GLN A 99 -14.21 -30.90 23.26
CA GLN A 99 -14.33 -29.97 22.15
C GLN A 99 -15.62 -30.31 21.40
N THR A 100 -16.46 -29.32 21.10
CA THR A 100 -17.85 -29.52 20.68
C THR A 100 -18.11 -29.33 19.18
N VAL A 101 -17.10 -28.93 18.40
CA VAL A 101 -17.26 -28.74 16.94
C VAL A 101 -16.71 -29.95 16.17
N PRO A 102 -17.57 -30.75 15.51
CA PRO A 102 -17.14 -31.98 14.87
C PRO A 102 -16.23 -31.76 13.66
N ASP A 103 -15.33 -32.71 13.41
CA ASP A 103 -14.49 -32.84 12.21
C ASP A 103 -13.52 -31.68 11.88
N ILE A 104 -13.33 -30.73 12.81
CA ILE A 104 -12.38 -29.62 12.62
C ILE A 104 -11.07 -29.76 13.37
N ALA A 105 -11.07 -30.43 14.53
CA ALA A 105 -9.95 -30.49 15.46
C ALA A 105 -9.25 -31.86 15.49
N PHE A 106 -7.98 -31.87 15.91
CA PHE A 106 -7.18 -33.07 16.14
C PHE A 106 -6.25 -32.87 17.35
N VAL A 107 -5.66 -33.97 17.84
CA VAL A 107 -4.67 -33.94 18.93
C VAL A 107 -3.26 -33.84 18.33
N ILE A 108 -2.52 -32.80 18.68
CA ILE A 108 -1.12 -32.62 18.26
C ILE A 108 -0.22 -33.54 19.07
N ALA A 109 0.62 -34.31 18.37
CA ALA A 109 1.66 -35.17 18.93
C ALA A 109 1.21 -35.84 20.24
N PRO A 110 0.20 -36.74 20.20
CA PRO A 110 -0.50 -37.26 21.38
C PRO A 110 0.38 -37.98 22.41
N ALA A 111 1.60 -38.38 22.02
CA ALA A 111 2.58 -38.99 22.92
C ALA A 111 3.55 -37.97 23.58
N ILE A 112 3.46 -36.69 23.21
CA ILE A 112 4.40 -35.62 23.59
C ILE A 112 3.65 -34.43 24.20
N THR A 113 2.79 -33.78 23.42
CA THR A 113 2.10 -32.54 23.82
C THR A 113 0.63 -32.77 24.13
N GLY A 114 -0.09 -33.56 23.33
CA GLY A 114 -1.50 -33.86 23.61
C GLY A 114 -2.47 -32.70 23.40
N ASN A 115 -2.05 -31.58 22.82
CA ASN A 115 -2.91 -30.39 22.66
C ASN A 115 -4.07 -30.62 21.69
N ILE A 116 -5.23 -30.01 21.95
CA ILE A 116 -6.33 -29.94 20.97
C ILE A 116 -6.11 -28.73 20.05
N TYR A 117 -6.10 -28.94 18.74
CA TYR A 117 -5.84 -27.90 17.74
C TYR A 117 -6.68 -28.06 16.47
N SER A 118 -6.98 -26.95 15.80
CA SER A 118 -7.71 -26.93 14.52
C SER A 118 -7.19 -25.82 13.62
N PHE A 119 -6.77 -26.12 12.39
CA PHE A 119 -6.54 -25.10 11.35
C PHE A 119 -7.78 -24.87 10.47
N ARG A 120 -8.86 -25.65 10.66
CA ARG A 120 -10.05 -25.65 9.79
C ARG A 120 -11.11 -24.63 10.21
N GLY A 121 -11.07 -24.18 11.45
CA GLY A 121 -12.04 -23.25 12.04
C GLY A 121 -11.82 -23.10 13.54
N PRO A 122 -12.52 -22.13 14.18
CA PRO A 122 -12.46 -21.92 15.62
C PRO A 122 -13.03 -23.14 16.37
N THR A 123 -12.30 -23.59 17.40
CA THR A 123 -12.76 -24.65 18.30
C THR A 123 -13.70 -24.08 19.37
N SER A 124 -14.60 -24.91 19.89
CA SER A 124 -15.43 -24.61 21.06
C SER A 124 -15.31 -25.77 22.04
N PHE A 125 -15.35 -25.47 23.32
CA PHE A 125 -15.11 -26.41 24.40
C PHE A 125 -16.19 -26.28 25.46
N SER A 126 -16.48 -27.43 26.07
CA SER A 126 -17.38 -27.59 27.21
C SER A 126 -16.62 -28.38 28.27
N LEU A 127 -16.65 -27.89 29.51
CA LEU A 127 -16.20 -28.61 30.70
C LEU A 127 -17.40 -28.83 31.60
N GLU A 128 -17.82 -30.08 31.76
CA GLU A 128 -18.93 -30.46 32.64
C GLU A 128 -18.37 -30.91 34.00
N ASP A 129 -18.96 -30.43 35.10
CA ASP A 129 -18.57 -30.78 36.47
C ASP A 129 -19.78 -30.99 37.39
N SER A 130 -19.61 -31.82 38.42
CA SER A 130 -20.58 -31.98 39.50
C SER A 130 -19.91 -32.23 40.84
N ALA A 131 -19.98 -31.24 41.72
CA ALA A 131 -19.41 -31.31 43.05
C ALA A 131 -20.35 -32.02 44.06
N PRO A 132 -19.81 -32.75 45.05
CA PRO A 132 -20.59 -33.40 46.11
C PRO A 132 -21.15 -32.43 47.16
N PHE A 133 -20.86 -31.13 47.01
CA PHE A 133 -21.28 -30.04 47.88
C PHE A 133 -21.87 -28.88 47.07
N PRO A 134 -22.69 -28.01 47.66
CA PRO A 134 -23.05 -26.74 47.05
C PRO A 134 -21.78 -25.91 46.81
N VAL A 135 -21.53 -25.53 45.56
CA VAL A 135 -20.34 -24.81 45.14
C VAL A 135 -20.45 -23.34 45.54
N GLY A 136 -19.43 -22.85 46.22
CA GLY A 136 -19.23 -21.43 46.53
C GLY A 136 -18.22 -20.77 45.60
N THR A 137 -17.08 -21.43 45.34
CA THR A 137 -16.05 -20.94 44.41
C THR A 137 -15.86 -21.90 43.25
N VAL A 138 -15.72 -21.35 42.04
CA VAL A 138 -15.09 -22.04 40.90
C VAL A 138 -13.92 -21.19 40.43
N VAL A 139 -12.72 -21.76 40.36
CA VAL A 139 -11.54 -21.17 39.73
C VAL A 139 -11.16 -22.03 38.53
N PHE A 140 -11.17 -21.41 37.35
CA PHE A 140 -10.87 -22.05 36.08
C PHE A 140 -9.63 -21.40 35.49
N GLN A 141 -8.58 -22.18 35.25
CA GLN A 141 -7.34 -21.67 34.68
C GLN A 141 -6.96 -22.49 33.46
N PHE A 142 -6.46 -21.84 32.41
CA PHE A 142 -6.09 -22.56 31.20
C PHE A 142 -5.04 -21.82 30.37
N GLN A 143 -4.30 -22.61 29.58
CA GLN A 143 -3.30 -22.14 28.63
C GLN A 143 -3.71 -22.46 27.21
N THR A 144 -3.57 -21.46 26.35
CA THR A 144 -3.69 -21.57 24.91
C THR A 144 -2.44 -21.05 24.20
N ALA A 145 -2.27 -21.43 22.94
CA ALA A 145 -1.31 -20.80 22.03
C ALA A 145 -1.91 -20.61 20.64
N GLY A 146 -1.42 -19.61 19.90
CA GLY A 146 -1.90 -19.29 18.56
C GLY A 146 -2.91 -18.14 18.58
N ASN A 147 -4.06 -18.31 17.93
CA ASN A 147 -5.14 -17.32 18.03
C ASN A 147 -5.73 -17.31 19.46
N LEU A 148 -6.20 -16.14 19.89
CA LEU A 148 -6.71 -15.91 21.24
C LEU A 148 -8.04 -16.62 21.50
N VAL A 149 -8.38 -16.78 22.79
CA VAL A 149 -9.74 -17.16 23.21
C VAL A 149 -10.70 -16.00 22.95
N ASP A 150 -11.93 -16.29 22.50
CA ASP A 150 -13.01 -15.31 22.55
C ASP A 150 -13.47 -15.18 24.00
N PHE A 151 -12.94 -14.18 24.70
CA PHE A 151 -13.18 -14.02 26.13
C PHE A 151 -14.67 -13.79 26.46
N GLY A 152 -15.42 -13.15 25.55
CA GLY A 152 -16.86 -12.94 25.72
C GLY A 152 -17.67 -14.25 25.70
N SER A 153 -17.13 -15.32 25.10
CA SER A 153 -17.74 -16.65 25.07
C SER A 153 -17.64 -17.41 26.38
N ILE A 154 -16.76 -17.00 27.30
CA ILE A 154 -16.51 -17.73 28.54
C ILE A 154 -17.72 -17.58 29.46
N LYS A 155 -18.36 -18.70 29.81
CA LYS A 155 -19.55 -18.74 30.65
C LYS A 155 -19.51 -19.95 31.58
N LEU A 156 -20.07 -19.77 32.77
CA LEU A 156 -20.52 -20.84 33.65
C LEU A 156 -22.03 -20.98 33.52
N VAL A 157 -22.49 -22.14 33.10
CA VAL A 157 -23.89 -22.46 32.84
C VAL A 157 -24.36 -23.49 33.87
N TYR A 158 -25.53 -23.27 34.47
CA TYR A 158 -26.14 -24.25 35.38
C TYR A 158 -27.67 -24.21 35.28
N ASP A 159 -28.32 -25.27 35.76
CA ASP A 159 -29.77 -25.34 35.86
C ASP A 159 -30.25 -24.80 37.21
N ASP A 160 -31.03 -23.72 37.18
CA ASP A 160 -31.80 -23.23 38.32
C ASP A 160 -33.26 -23.69 38.19
N ASN A 161 -33.55 -24.87 38.75
CA ASN A 161 -34.90 -25.43 38.82
C ASN A 161 -35.60 -25.53 37.45
N GLY A 162 -34.90 -25.97 36.41
CA GLY A 162 -35.39 -26.08 35.03
C GLY A 162 -35.17 -24.82 34.18
N THR A 163 -34.49 -23.80 34.69
CA THR A 163 -34.10 -22.59 33.95
C THR A 163 -32.57 -22.55 33.81
N GLU A 164 -32.08 -22.54 32.58
CA GLU A 164 -30.66 -22.36 32.30
C GLU A 164 -30.22 -20.94 32.67
N VAL A 165 -29.16 -20.84 33.48
CA VAL A 165 -28.53 -19.57 33.87
C VAL A 165 -27.08 -19.59 33.40
N ALA A 166 -26.69 -18.58 32.61
CA ALA A 166 -25.32 -18.39 32.13
C ALA A 166 -24.68 -17.16 32.80
N LEU A 167 -23.54 -17.35 33.45
CA LEU A 167 -22.80 -16.32 34.18
C LEU A 167 -21.43 -16.09 33.54
N GLY A 168 -21.08 -14.82 33.32
CA GLY A 168 -19.69 -14.45 33.08
C GLY A 168 -18.86 -14.59 34.36
N PRO A 169 -17.52 -14.67 34.25
CA PRO A 169 -16.64 -14.67 35.40
C PRO A 169 -16.84 -13.41 36.24
N ASN A 170 -16.76 -13.54 37.55
CA ASN A 170 -16.70 -12.41 38.47
C ASN A 170 -15.35 -11.72 38.37
N GLU A 171 -14.27 -12.50 38.36
CA GLU A 171 -12.89 -12.01 38.31
C GLU A 171 -12.09 -12.75 37.26
N TYR A 172 -11.13 -12.06 36.64
CA TYR A 172 -10.23 -12.68 35.67
C TYR A 172 -8.87 -12.00 35.55
N ILE A 173 -7.85 -12.77 35.16
CA ILE A 173 -6.53 -12.29 34.73
C ILE A 173 -6.15 -12.99 33.42
N ARG A 174 -5.50 -12.28 32.50
CA ARG A 174 -5.06 -12.77 31.19
C ARG A 174 -3.60 -12.46 30.95
N GLU A 175 -2.69 -13.38 31.21
CA GLU A 175 -1.28 -13.15 30.90
C GLU A 175 -0.94 -13.67 29.50
N TYR A 176 -0.05 -12.96 28.83
CA TYR A 176 0.40 -13.31 27.49
C TYR A 176 1.89 -13.69 27.53
N GLU A 177 2.31 -14.55 26.61
CA GLU A 177 3.72 -14.87 26.34
C GLU A 177 4.04 -14.46 24.91
N SER A 178 5.25 -13.93 24.70
CA SER A 178 5.72 -13.49 23.40
C SER A 178 5.73 -14.64 22.37
N ASP A 179 5.69 -14.27 21.08
CA ASP A 179 5.53 -15.13 19.89
C ASP A 179 5.95 -16.61 20.10
N THR A 180 4.95 -17.46 20.33
CA THR A 180 5.17 -18.90 20.59
C THR A 180 5.27 -19.72 19.29
N SER A 181 5.09 -19.10 18.12
CA SER A 181 5.21 -19.79 16.84
C SER A 181 5.70 -18.90 15.68
N GLY A 182 6.40 -19.51 14.72
CA GLY A 182 6.86 -18.84 13.49
C GLY A 182 5.75 -18.48 12.50
N PHE A 183 4.48 -18.68 12.86
CA PHE A 183 3.30 -18.37 12.02
C PHE A 183 2.43 -17.24 12.59
N GLY A 184 2.90 -16.57 13.65
CA GLY A 184 2.14 -15.58 14.41
C GLY A 184 1.22 -16.21 15.46
N GLY A 185 0.97 -15.48 16.54
CA GLY A 185 0.12 -15.90 17.66
C GLY A 185 0.84 -15.90 19.01
N SER A 186 0.10 -15.57 20.06
CA SER A 186 0.62 -15.45 21.42
C SER A 186 0.28 -16.69 22.24
N GLY A 187 1.16 -17.06 23.17
CA GLY A 187 0.72 -17.87 24.29
C GLY A 187 -0.24 -17.02 25.13
N ASN A 188 -1.31 -17.60 25.65
CA ASN A 188 -2.19 -16.93 26.61
C ASN A 188 -2.57 -17.86 27.76
N ARG A 189 -2.27 -17.44 29.00
CA ARG A 189 -2.73 -18.07 30.24
C ARG A 189 -3.81 -17.22 30.87
N ASN A 190 -4.88 -17.86 31.29
CA ASN A 190 -6.02 -17.19 31.92
C ASN A 190 -6.30 -17.82 33.27
N ALA A 191 -6.72 -16.99 34.22
CA ALA A 191 -7.31 -17.42 35.48
C ALA A 191 -8.63 -16.68 35.65
N LEU A 192 -9.71 -17.43 35.90
CA LEU A 192 -11.06 -16.89 36.01
C LEU A 192 -11.73 -17.44 37.25
N GLN A 193 -12.59 -16.64 37.89
CA GLN A 193 -13.28 -17.03 39.10
C GLN A 193 -14.76 -16.65 39.07
N TRP A 194 -15.60 -17.52 39.64
CA TRP A 194 -17.02 -17.27 39.89
C TRP A 194 -17.34 -17.38 41.39
N ASP A 195 -18.22 -16.49 41.86
CA ASP A 195 -18.89 -16.57 43.15
C ASP A 195 -20.29 -17.16 42.95
N LEU A 196 -20.49 -18.39 43.43
CA LEU A 196 -21.78 -19.09 43.39
C LEU A 196 -22.50 -19.11 44.74
N THR A 197 -22.03 -18.33 45.73
CA THR A 197 -22.64 -18.24 47.07
C THR A 197 -24.13 -17.99 47.00
N GLY A 198 -24.90 -18.81 47.72
CA GLY A 198 -26.35 -18.68 47.83
C GLY A 198 -27.14 -19.14 46.59
N ARG A 199 -26.49 -19.64 45.53
CA ARG A 199 -27.15 -20.15 44.32
C ARG A 199 -27.46 -21.64 44.36
N ASN A 200 -26.92 -22.36 45.36
CA ASN A 200 -27.14 -23.80 45.57
C ASN A 200 -26.82 -24.67 44.33
N VAL A 201 -25.75 -24.31 43.62
CA VAL A 201 -25.26 -25.02 42.43
C VAL A 201 -24.40 -26.19 42.87
N SER A 202 -24.62 -27.38 42.31
CA SER A 202 -23.75 -28.56 42.52
C SER A 202 -23.38 -29.27 41.21
N SER A 203 -23.88 -28.78 40.07
CA SER A 203 -23.50 -29.22 38.74
C SER A 203 -23.57 -28.02 37.80
N TYR A 204 -22.58 -27.90 36.93
CA TYR A 204 -22.43 -26.77 36.02
C TYR A 204 -21.58 -27.17 34.81
N GLU A 205 -21.64 -26.33 33.79
CA GLU A 205 -20.86 -26.43 32.55
C GLU A 205 -20.08 -25.13 32.36
N LEU A 206 -18.78 -25.22 32.09
CA LEU A 206 -17.98 -24.10 31.60
C LEU A 206 -17.85 -24.19 30.08
N THR A 207 -18.23 -23.13 29.37
CA THR A 207 -18.12 -23.06 27.91
C THR A 207 -17.13 -21.98 27.49
N TRP A 208 -16.27 -22.25 26.50
CA TRP A 208 -15.41 -21.25 25.87
C TRP A 208 -15.07 -21.61 24.42
N ARG A 209 -14.71 -20.62 23.60
CA ARG A 209 -14.34 -20.84 22.20
C ARG A 209 -13.11 -20.04 21.77
N ALA A 210 -12.45 -20.51 20.73
CA ALA A 210 -11.40 -19.76 20.05
C ALA A 210 -11.99 -18.55 19.29
N SER A 211 -11.28 -17.42 19.28
CA SER A 211 -11.64 -16.25 18.47
C SER A 211 -11.49 -16.51 16.96
N GLY A 212 -10.65 -17.48 16.59
CA GLY A 212 -10.39 -17.89 15.21
C GLY A 212 -9.86 -19.33 15.14
N SER A 213 -9.54 -19.78 13.93
CA SER A 213 -8.82 -21.06 13.75
C SER A 213 -7.43 -21.00 14.37
N SER A 214 -6.71 -22.11 14.45
CA SER A 214 -5.31 -22.19 14.86
C SER A 214 -5.04 -21.84 16.33
N MET A 215 -6.05 -21.92 17.21
CA MET A 215 -5.84 -21.96 18.65
C MET A 215 -5.54 -23.39 19.10
N SER A 216 -4.47 -23.55 19.88
CA SER A 216 -4.08 -24.79 20.57
C SER A 216 -4.50 -24.69 22.03
N LEU A 217 -5.37 -25.57 22.52
CA LEU A 217 -5.61 -25.74 23.96
C LEU A 217 -4.52 -26.66 24.53
N GLN A 218 -3.80 -26.20 25.56
CA GLN A 218 -2.57 -26.85 26.03
C GLN A 218 -2.70 -27.40 27.45
N GLU A 219 -3.26 -26.61 28.36
CA GLU A 219 -3.34 -26.97 29.78
C GLU A 219 -4.62 -26.40 30.37
N VAL A 220 -5.24 -27.10 31.31
CA VAL A 220 -6.43 -26.66 32.05
C VAL A 220 -6.32 -27.10 33.50
N THR A 221 -6.72 -26.25 34.45
CA THR A 221 -6.99 -26.62 35.83
C THR A 221 -8.37 -26.12 36.27
N LEU A 222 -8.99 -26.85 37.18
CA LEU A 222 -10.25 -26.52 37.80
C LEU A 222 -10.13 -26.75 39.30
N ASP A 223 -10.43 -25.72 40.08
CA ASP A 223 -10.52 -25.78 41.53
C ASP A 223 -11.91 -25.35 41.98
N THR A 224 -12.56 -26.13 42.82
CA THR A 224 -13.87 -25.83 43.38
C THR A 224 -13.87 -25.93 44.89
N SER A 225 -14.73 -25.15 45.55
CA SER A 225 -14.89 -25.21 46.99
C SER A 225 -16.31 -24.89 47.43
N ALA A 226 -16.73 -25.47 48.55
CA ALA A 226 -18.06 -25.25 49.11
C ALA A 226 -18.30 -23.81 49.62
N SER A 227 -17.22 -23.10 49.99
CA SER A 227 -17.28 -21.73 50.51
C SER A 227 -16.57 -20.77 49.58
N TYR A 228 -17.14 -19.59 49.35
CA TYR A 228 -16.46 -18.58 48.55
C TYR A 228 -15.15 -18.12 49.20
N ALA A 229 -14.08 -18.15 48.42
CA ALA A 229 -12.79 -17.57 48.77
C ALA A 229 -12.21 -16.86 47.54
N LEU A 230 -11.78 -15.61 47.72
CA LEU A 230 -11.12 -14.86 46.66
C LEU A 230 -9.76 -15.49 46.35
N VAL A 231 -9.52 -15.81 45.08
CA VAL A 231 -8.27 -16.39 44.55
C VAL A 231 -7.72 -15.51 43.45
N VAL A 232 -8.56 -15.18 42.46
CA VAL A 232 -8.23 -14.19 41.43
C VAL A 232 -8.47 -12.79 42.02
N PRO A 233 -7.50 -11.86 41.89
CA PRO A 233 -7.64 -10.48 42.36
C PRO A 233 -8.94 -9.80 41.94
N GLU A 234 -9.53 -9.13 42.92
CA GLU A 234 -10.83 -8.49 42.78
C GLU A 234 -10.74 -7.21 41.92
N GLY A 235 -11.47 -7.20 40.82
CA GLY A 235 -11.61 -6.07 39.92
C GLY A 235 -12.52 -4.98 40.48
N ARG A 236 -12.45 -3.81 39.84
CA ARG A 236 -13.28 -2.65 40.17
C ARG A 236 -13.78 -1.91 38.97
N THR A 237 -14.94 -1.29 39.15
CA THR A 237 -15.62 -0.52 38.11
C THR A 237 -15.64 0.96 38.47
N TRP A 238 -15.05 1.78 37.62
CA TRP A 238 -15.06 3.23 37.72
C TRP A 238 -16.23 3.82 36.92
N ASN A 239 -17.05 4.63 37.58
CA ASN A 239 -18.17 5.36 36.96
C ASN A 239 -18.16 6.87 37.29
N GLY A 240 -17.03 7.38 37.80
CA GLY A 240 -16.85 8.81 38.10
C GLY A 240 -16.65 9.66 36.85
N ILE A 241 -17.09 10.92 36.90
CA ILE A 241 -17.00 11.91 35.82
C ILE A 241 -16.38 13.22 36.30
N GLY A 242 -15.97 14.09 35.38
CA GLY A 242 -15.40 15.41 35.69
C GLY A 242 -13.98 15.31 36.25
N SER A 243 -13.63 16.15 37.22
CA SER A 243 -12.30 16.10 37.87
C SER A 243 -12.41 15.46 39.24
N THR A 244 -11.67 14.37 39.46
CA THR A 244 -11.72 13.62 40.72
C THR A 244 -10.40 12.89 40.99
N ALA A 245 -10.34 12.08 42.05
CA ALA A 245 -9.15 11.38 42.49
C ALA A 245 -9.35 9.86 42.54
N TRP A 246 -8.32 9.10 42.19
CA TRP A 246 -8.34 7.63 42.22
C TRP A 246 -8.80 7.08 43.59
N SER A 247 -8.44 7.75 44.68
CA SER A 247 -8.77 7.33 46.05
C SER A 247 -10.19 7.65 46.51
N ASP A 248 -10.96 8.42 45.75
CA ASP A 248 -12.33 8.76 46.12
C ASP A 248 -13.26 7.58 45.87
N SER A 249 -13.74 6.96 46.95
CA SER A 249 -14.60 5.77 46.93
C SER A 249 -15.93 5.98 46.22
N THR A 250 -16.39 7.21 46.07
CA THR A 250 -17.70 7.50 45.46
C THR A 250 -17.72 7.27 43.94
N ASN A 251 -16.55 7.22 43.30
CA ASN A 251 -16.42 6.94 41.86
C ASN A 251 -16.37 5.43 41.54
N TRP A 252 -16.18 4.59 42.55
CA TRP A 252 -16.07 3.15 42.41
C TRP A 252 -17.42 2.50 42.70
N VAL A 253 -17.93 1.65 41.79
CA VAL A 253 -19.20 0.94 41.97
C VAL A 253 -19.19 0.09 43.24
N GLU A 254 -18.04 -0.49 43.56
CA GLU A 254 -17.81 -1.32 44.74
C GLU A 254 -17.47 -0.51 46.00
N GLY A 255 -17.42 0.82 45.90
CA GLY A 255 -17.15 1.73 47.04
C GLY A 255 -15.70 1.74 47.51
N SER A 256 -14.77 1.18 46.74
CA SER A 256 -13.32 1.25 47.00
C SER A 256 -12.50 0.98 45.74
N PRO A 257 -11.24 1.42 45.68
CA PRO A 257 -10.31 1.07 44.60
C PRO A 257 -9.97 -0.44 44.56
N SER A 258 -9.32 -0.87 43.48
CA SER A 258 -8.98 -2.28 43.26
C SER A 258 -7.92 -2.77 44.23
N GLN A 259 -7.91 -4.07 44.47
CA GLN A 259 -6.74 -4.73 45.04
C GLN A 259 -5.62 -4.73 44.00
N ASP A 260 -4.37 -4.85 44.45
CA ASP A 260 -3.24 -4.96 43.52
C ASP A 260 -3.50 -6.13 42.56
N PHE A 261 -3.27 -5.89 41.26
CA PHE A 261 -3.52 -6.84 40.16
C PHE A 261 -4.98 -7.16 39.82
N GLY A 262 -5.96 -6.55 40.51
CA GLY A 262 -7.35 -6.56 40.06
C GLY A 262 -7.57 -5.67 38.84
N ASN A 263 -8.42 -6.08 37.91
CA ASN A 263 -8.74 -5.28 36.71
C ASN A 263 -9.49 -4.00 37.08
N VAL A 264 -9.26 -2.93 36.34
CA VAL A 264 -9.98 -1.67 36.48
C VAL A 264 -10.77 -1.39 35.21
N ARG A 265 -12.10 -1.36 35.32
CA ARG A 265 -12.99 -1.08 34.18
C ARG A 265 -13.59 0.32 34.28
N PHE A 266 -13.44 1.12 33.25
CA PHE A 266 -14.05 2.46 33.13
C PHE A 266 -15.33 2.37 32.29
N ILE A 267 -16.47 2.77 32.89
CA ILE A 267 -17.80 2.76 32.24
C ILE A 267 -18.48 4.13 32.29
N ASN A 268 -17.73 5.18 32.62
CA ASN A 268 -18.25 6.54 32.84
C ASN A 268 -19.01 7.06 31.61
N GLU A 269 -20.17 7.68 31.81
CA GLU A 269 -21.00 8.24 30.73
C GLU A 269 -20.61 9.69 30.34
N GLY A 270 -19.51 10.21 30.88
CA GLY A 270 -18.98 11.53 30.55
C GLY A 270 -17.49 11.61 30.85
N ASP A 271 -16.81 12.61 30.28
CA ASP A 271 -15.36 12.72 30.36
C ASP A 271 -14.86 12.82 31.80
N VAL A 272 -13.69 12.23 32.07
CA VAL A 272 -13.09 12.22 33.41
C VAL A 272 -11.59 12.49 33.38
N VAL A 273 -11.12 13.26 34.37
CA VAL A 273 -9.71 13.45 34.71
C VAL A 273 -9.49 12.97 36.13
N ILE A 274 -8.65 11.94 36.28
CA ILE A 274 -8.42 11.18 37.51
C ILE A 274 -7.02 11.52 38.03
N SER A 275 -6.94 12.28 39.11
CA SER A 275 -5.67 12.51 39.80
C SER A 275 -5.19 11.23 40.51
N MET A 276 -3.96 10.81 40.20
CA MET A 276 -3.33 9.62 40.78
C MET A 276 -1.92 9.94 41.31
N PRO A 277 -1.79 10.46 42.55
CA PRO A 277 -0.52 10.98 43.08
C PRO A 277 0.46 9.92 43.61
N SER A 278 0.07 8.64 43.55
CA SER A 278 0.84 7.52 44.10
C SER A 278 0.78 6.36 43.15
N THR A 279 1.79 5.50 43.18
CA THR A 279 1.82 4.29 42.38
C THR A 279 0.57 3.45 42.60
N LYS A 280 0.00 2.93 41.50
CA LYS A 280 -1.10 1.98 41.51
C LYS A 280 -0.74 0.76 40.70
N THR A 281 -1.15 -0.39 41.19
CA THR A 281 -0.96 -1.69 40.54
C THR A 281 -2.33 -2.22 40.18
N VAL A 282 -2.52 -2.56 38.91
CA VAL A 282 -3.76 -3.11 38.37
C VAL A 282 -3.46 -4.35 37.55
N GLY A 283 -4.48 -5.16 37.30
CA GLY A 283 -4.39 -6.28 36.34
C GLY A 283 -4.34 -5.71 34.93
N GLU A 284 -5.54 -5.51 34.38
CA GLU A 284 -5.81 -4.85 33.10
C GLU A 284 -6.56 -3.54 33.31
N CYS A 285 -6.26 -2.50 32.54
CA CYS A 285 -7.17 -1.35 32.42
C CYS A 285 -8.10 -1.56 31.23
N VAL A 286 -9.40 -1.55 31.50
CA VAL A 286 -10.44 -1.77 30.50
C VAL A 286 -11.22 -0.48 30.30
N PHE A 287 -11.09 0.15 29.14
CA PHE A 287 -11.89 1.33 28.78
C PHE A 287 -13.13 0.88 28.01
N ASP A 288 -14.26 0.83 28.70
CA ASP A 288 -15.56 0.38 28.20
C ASP A 288 -16.55 1.55 28.20
N THR A 289 -16.13 2.64 27.56
CA THR A 289 -16.87 3.90 27.49
C THR A 289 -16.52 4.63 26.20
N ALA A 290 -17.48 5.39 25.66
CA ALA A 290 -17.25 6.30 24.53
C ALA A 290 -16.66 7.67 24.94
N SER A 291 -16.57 7.95 26.25
CA SER A 291 -16.08 9.22 26.79
C SER A 291 -14.57 9.21 27.03
N ASP A 292 -13.98 10.40 27.10
CA ASP A 292 -12.56 10.55 27.37
C ASP A 292 -12.22 10.17 28.82
N VAL A 293 -11.10 9.48 29.00
CA VAL A 293 -10.56 9.14 30.32
C VAL A 293 -9.13 9.61 30.38
N THR A 294 -8.81 10.53 31.28
CA THR A 294 -7.43 10.94 31.53
C THR A 294 -7.02 10.51 32.93
N ILE A 295 -6.05 9.61 33.03
CA ILE A 295 -5.36 9.25 34.27
C ILE A 295 -4.18 10.21 34.40
N ALA A 296 -4.37 11.26 35.19
CA ALA A 296 -3.34 12.23 35.53
C ALA A 296 -2.46 11.67 36.66
N ASN A 297 -1.63 10.66 36.33
CA ASN A 297 -0.71 10.04 37.28
C ASN A 297 0.61 10.83 37.37
N SER A 298 0.92 11.31 38.57
CA SER A 298 2.22 11.96 38.86
C SER A 298 3.26 10.98 39.44
N ALA A 299 2.96 9.69 39.40
CA ALA A 299 3.81 8.60 39.88
C ALA A 299 3.89 7.54 38.78
N LYS A 300 3.42 6.32 39.04
CA LYS A 300 3.50 5.21 38.08
C LYS A 300 2.22 4.37 38.09
N LEU A 301 1.68 4.03 36.93
CA LEU A 301 0.63 3.02 36.77
C LEU A 301 1.29 1.70 36.36
N ILE A 302 1.19 0.68 37.20
CA ILE A 302 1.74 -0.65 36.96
C ILE A 302 0.60 -1.55 36.50
N SER A 303 0.73 -2.17 35.33
CA SER A 303 -0.24 -3.13 34.81
C SER A 303 0.39 -4.51 34.67
N ASN A 304 -0.39 -5.54 35.01
CA ASN A 304 -0.02 -6.91 34.75
C ASN A 304 -0.11 -7.23 33.26
N THR A 305 -1.28 -7.01 32.66
CA THR A 305 -1.67 -7.65 31.39
C THR A 305 -2.03 -6.68 30.26
N GLY A 306 -2.05 -5.37 30.50
CA GLY A 306 -2.15 -4.35 29.47
C GLY A 306 -3.39 -3.47 29.55
N LEU A 307 -3.78 -2.97 28.38
CA LEU A 307 -4.93 -2.09 28.19
C LEU A 307 -5.89 -2.73 27.18
N PHE A 308 -7.19 -2.60 27.43
CA PHE A 308 -8.24 -3.08 26.55
C PHE A 308 -9.20 -1.95 26.18
N THR A 309 -9.56 -1.85 24.90
CA THR A 309 -10.72 -1.07 24.43
C THR A 309 -11.58 -1.94 23.51
N GLY A 310 -12.90 -1.83 23.65
CA GLY A 310 -13.85 -2.51 22.76
C GLY A 310 -14.15 -1.68 21.51
N THR A 311 -14.89 -2.24 20.56
CA THR A 311 -15.30 -1.51 19.34
C THR A 311 -16.28 -0.35 19.62
N GLY A 312 -16.94 -0.36 20.78
CA GLY A 312 -17.80 0.74 21.24
C GLY A 312 -17.04 1.85 21.98
N SER A 313 -15.76 1.64 22.28
CA SER A 313 -14.89 2.58 22.96
C SER A 313 -14.36 3.56 21.92
N THR A 314 -14.88 4.79 21.86
CA THR A 314 -14.54 5.78 20.81
C THR A 314 -13.86 7.04 21.33
N GLY A 315 -13.56 7.11 22.62
CA GLY A 315 -12.93 8.28 23.24
C GLY A 315 -11.41 8.27 23.12
N THR A 316 -10.77 9.28 23.71
CA THR A 316 -9.34 9.31 23.96
C THR A 316 -9.04 8.93 25.41
N TYR A 317 -8.23 7.89 25.60
CA TYR A 317 -7.83 7.34 26.89
C TYR A 317 -6.36 7.67 27.15
N ARG A 318 -6.10 8.64 28.01
CA ARG A 318 -4.78 9.21 28.26
C ARG A 318 -4.22 8.77 29.61
N ILE A 319 -2.95 8.37 29.62
CA ILE A 319 -2.15 8.12 30.81
C ILE A 319 -0.99 9.14 30.77
N GLU A 320 -1.02 10.15 31.64
CA GLU A 320 -0.11 11.31 31.55
C GLU A 320 1.33 11.02 32.07
N GLY A 321 1.49 10.05 32.96
CA GLY A 321 2.76 9.67 33.59
C GLY A 321 3.15 8.22 33.30
N ASP A 322 4.16 7.73 34.00
CA ASP A 322 4.82 6.45 33.67
C ASP A 322 3.88 5.24 33.75
N PHE A 323 4.07 4.32 32.81
CA PHE A 323 3.38 3.04 32.71
C PHE A 323 4.41 1.89 32.80
N GLU A 324 4.24 0.96 33.73
CA GLU A 324 5.13 -0.20 33.88
C GLU A 324 4.39 -1.51 33.64
N MET A 325 4.99 -2.36 32.80
CA MET A 325 4.51 -3.68 32.43
C MET A 325 5.18 -4.74 33.31
N CYS A 326 4.39 -5.47 34.11
CA CYS A 326 4.92 -6.59 34.90
C CYS A 326 5.18 -7.85 34.07
N ALA A 327 4.35 -8.10 33.07
CA ALA A 327 4.43 -9.24 32.17
C ALA A 327 4.51 -8.79 30.70
N TYR A 328 4.47 -9.73 29.75
CA TYR A 328 4.25 -9.36 28.36
C TYR A 328 2.82 -8.83 28.19
N ASN A 329 2.70 -7.60 27.71
CA ASN A 329 1.42 -6.90 27.59
C ASN A 329 0.95 -6.94 26.14
N LEU A 330 -0.27 -7.43 25.96
CA LEU A 330 -1.01 -7.31 24.72
C LEU A 330 -1.98 -6.14 24.88
N PHE A 331 -1.77 -5.08 24.11
CA PHE A 331 -2.63 -3.90 24.10
C PHE A 331 -3.72 -4.11 23.06
N GLU A 332 -4.86 -4.64 23.49
CA GLU A 332 -6.03 -4.91 22.66
C GLU A 332 -6.88 -3.63 22.53
N ILE A 333 -6.52 -2.77 21.58
CA ILE A 333 -7.22 -1.50 21.36
C ILE A 333 -8.10 -1.66 20.12
N GLN A 334 -9.35 -2.09 20.28
CA GLN A 334 -10.27 -2.29 19.16
C GLN A 334 -10.92 -0.99 18.66
N GLY A 335 -11.03 0.01 19.52
CA GLY A 335 -11.62 1.31 19.20
C GLY A 335 -10.98 2.45 19.98
N GLY A 336 -11.21 3.67 19.50
CA GLY A 336 -10.73 4.89 20.16
C GLY A 336 -9.22 5.05 20.06
N GLU A 337 -8.70 5.96 20.88
CA GLU A 337 -7.28 6.30 20.92
C GLU A 337 -6.74 6.15 22.34
N VAL A 338 -5.68 5.38 22.51
CA VAL A 338 -4.92 5.29 23.77
C VAL A 338 -3.64 6.09 23.64
N ILE A 339 -3.42 7.06 24.54
CA ILE A 339 -2.20 7.88 24.58
C ILE A 339 -1.48 7.61 25.89
N ILE A 340 -0.22 7.18 25.82
CA ILE A 340 0.67 7.12 26.98
C ILE A 340 1.71 8.23 26.81
N GLU A 341 1.64 9.23 27.69
CA GLU A 341 2.52 10.39 27.64
C GLU A 341 3.84 10.16 28.39
N GLY A 342 3.83 9.35 29.45
CA GLY A 342 5.01 8.99 30.23
C GLY A 342 5.75 7.76 29.71
N GLU A 343 6.85 7.39 30.37
CA GLU A 343 7.69 6.25 29.96
C GLU A 343 6.91 4.93 30.08
N VAL A 344 6.94 4.12 29.02
CA VAL A 344 6.59 2.69 29.09
C VAL A 344 7.83 1.87 29.44
N SER A 345 7.77 1.13 30.55
CA SER A 345 8.88 0.33 31.07
C SER A 345 8.47 -1.12 31.32
N GLY A 346 9.44 -2.04 31.42
CA GLY A 346 9.21 -3.46 31.69
C GLY A 346 10.25 -4.39 31.07
N ALA A 347 10.29 -5.66 31.47
CA ALA A 347 11.23 -6.63 30.90
C ALA A 347 10.80 -7.18 29.52
N SER A 348 9.49 -7.17 29.27
CA SER A 348 8.83 -7.79 28.11
C SER A 348 8.61 -6.83 26.95
N GLY A 349 8.35 -7.39 25.77
CA GLY A 349 7.99 -6.62 24.58
C GLY A 349 6.57 -6.04 24.65
N LEU A 350 6.25 -5.18 23.69
CA LEU A 350 4.95 -4.53 23.53
C LEU A 350 4.31 -5.00 22.23
N ARG A 351 3.03 -5.41 22.28
CA ARG A 351 2.26 -5.67 21.07
C ARG A 351 0.91 -4.98 21.12
N LYS A 352 0.61 -4.27 20.04
CA LYS A 352 -0.67 -3.62 19.80
C LYS A 352 -1.52 -4.48 18.86
N GLU A 353 -2.74 -4.78 19.28
CA GLU A 353 -3.77 -5.41 18.45
C GLU A 353 -5.06 -4.60 18.37
N GLY A 354 -5.88 -4.87 17.37
CA GLY A 354 -7.20 -4.24 17.17
C GLY A 354 -7.14 -2.97 16.32
N GLU A 355 -8.30 -2.49 15.88
CA GLU A 355 -8.39 -1.43 14.86
C GLU A 355 -8.24 0.01 15.39
N GLY A 356 -8.18 0.20 16.72
CA GLY A 356 -7.97 1.51 17.34
C GLY A 356 -6.51 1.97 17.31
N THR A 357 -6.27 3.20 17.79
CA THR A 357 -4.95 3.85 17.79
C THR A 357 -4.28 3.76 19.16
N MET A 358 -2.97 3.53 19.18
CA MET A 358 -2.12 3.67 20.37
C MET A 358 -0.95 4.60 20.07
N VAL A 359 -0.70 5.57 20.95
CA VAL A 359 0.38 6.56 20.81
C VAL A 359 1.34 6.46 22.01
N LEU A 360 2.63 6.26 21.72
CA LEU A 360 3.72 6.27 22.70
C LEU A 360 4.53 7.56 22.53
N LYS A 361 4.41 8.49 23.49
CA LYS A 361 5.01 9.84 23.33
C LYS A 361 6.41 9.97 23.92
N ALA A 362 6.66 9.37 25.08
CA ALA A 362 7.95 9.46 25.75
C ALA A 362 8.95 8.42 25.26
N ASP A 363 10.20 8.58 25.70
CA ASP A 363 11.22 7.55 25.60
C ASP A 363 10.84 6.35 26.48
N ASN A 364 11.01 5.14 25.96
CA ASN A 364 10.57 3.89 26.58
C ASN A 364 11.73 2.92 26.82
N SER A 365 11.63 2.13 27.90
CA SER A 365 12.67 1.18 28.33
C SER A 365 12.19 -0.28 28.40
N PHE A 366 11.02 -0.58 27.83
CA PHE A 366 10.50 -1.94 27.79
C PHE A 366 11.36 -2.90 26.94
N GLY A 367 11.21 -4.20 27.15
CA GLY A 367 11.83 -5.23 26.31
C GLY A 367 13.31 -5.50 26.57
N SER A 368 13.83 -5.05 27.72
CA SER A 368 15.24 -5.21 28.12
C SER A 368 15.72 -6.67 28.24
N GLY A 369 14.81 -7.64 28.44
CA GLY A 369 15.16 -9.06 28.58
C GLY A 369 15.11 -9.87 27.28
N SER A 370 14.05 -9.71 26.48
CA SER A 370 13.84 -10.44 25.20
C SER A 370 12.70 -9.87 24.33
N GLY A 371 12.28 -8.63 24.57
CA GLY A 371 11.07 -8.04 23.97
C GLY A 371 11.33 -7.30 22.66
N GLY A 372 10.36 -7.34 21.74
CA GLY A 372 10.28 -6.49 20.55
C GLY A 372 9.05 -5.58 20.60
N ILE A 373 8.75 -4.92 19.47
CA ILE A 373 7.52 -4.15 19.29
C ILE A 373 6.72 -4.68 18.09
N GLY A 374 5.41 -4.80 18.24
CA GLY A 374 4.55 -5.36 17.19
C GLY A 374 3.25 -4.56 17.01
N CYS A 375 2.87 -4.35 15.75
CA CYS A 375 1.57 -3.79 15.36
C CYS A 375 0.73 -4.83 14.61
N THR A 376 -0.54 -5.00 15.00
CA THR A 376 -1.52 -5.90 14.36
C THR A 376 -2.92 -5.29 14.34
N GLY A 377 -3.17 -4.45 13.35
CA GLY A 377 -4.41 -3.71 13.18
C GLY A 377 -4.31 -2.29 13.74
N GLY A 378 -5.15 -1.41 13.22
CA GLY A 378 -5.17 0.00 13.64
C GLY A 378 -3.82 0.70 13.46
N GLU A 379 -3.53 1.66 14.33
CA GLU A 379 -2.28 2.42 14.33
C GLU A 379 -1.53 2.23 15.66
N LEU A 380 -0.25 1.89 15.57
CA LEU A 380 0.73 2.06 16.65
C LEU A 380 1.68 3.18 16.26
N ARG A 381 1.55 4.30 16.96
CA ARG A 381 2.31 5.51 16.73
C ARG A 381 3.38 5.71 17.79
N ILE A 382 4.60 5.98 17.36
CA ILE A 382 5.76 6.11 18.24
C ILE A 382 6.44 7.46 17.99
N GLU A 383 6.51 8.30 19.02
CA GLU A 383 7.19 9.61 18.98
C GLU A 383 8.55 9.55 19.69
N GLY A 384 8.65 8.86 20.83
CA GLY A 384 9.88 8.77 21.62
C GLY A 384 10.83 7.63 21.24
N GLU A 385 12.04 7.65 21.80
CA GLU A 385 13.05 6.59 21.62
C GLU A 385 12.67 5.32 22.38
N ASN A 386 12.89 4.14 21.82
CA ASN A 386 12.62 2.86 22.49
C ASN A 386 13.92 2.10 22.81
N ARG A 387 13.92 1.28 23.86
CA ARG A 387 15.08 0.45 24.26
C ARG A 387 14.69 -1.01 24.50
N PHE A 388 14.19 -1.67 23.45
CA PHE A 388 13.94 -3.11 23.44
C PHE A 388 15.08 -3.89 22.76
N THR A 389 15.14 -5.21 22.95
CA THR A 389 16.28 -6.05 22.51
C THR A 389 15.99 -6.94 21.30
N ASN A 390 14.73 -7.07 20.86
CA ASN A 390 14.34 -7.89 19.71
C ASN A 390 14.02 -7.02 18.47
N SER A 391 13.24 -7.51 17.51
CA SER A 391 12.84 -6.79 16.30
C SER A 391 11.54 -5.99 16.47
N ALA A 392 11.34 -5.04 15.56
CA ALA A 392 10.05 -4.42 15.31
C ALA A 392 9.31 -5.17 14.20
N SER A 393 7.98 -5.24 14.30
CA SER A 393 7.15 -5.89 13.27
C SER A 393 5.83 -5.17 13.04
N VAL A 394 5.37 -5.17 11.80
CA VAL A 394 4.00 -4.80 11.43
C VAL A 394 3.38 -5.96 10.66
N LEU A 395 2.43 -6.64 11.28
CA LEU A 395 1.74 -7.77 10.66
C LEU A 395 0.60 -7.30 9.75
N ARG A 396 -0.15 -6.30 10.22
CA ARG A 396 -1.21 -5.54 9.53
C ARG A 396 -1.46 -4.24 10.29
N GLY A 397 -2.11 -3.26 9.67
CA GLY A 397 -2.26 -1.92 10.23
C GLY A 397 -0.99 -1.09 10.04
N ASP A 398 -0.88 -0.01 10.82
CA ASP A 398 0.14 1.01 10.66
C ASP A 398 1.09 1.01 11.85
N LEU A 399 2.38 0.86 11.58
CA LEU A 399 3.44 1.24 12.49
C LEU A 399 3.98 2.60 12.04
N VAL A 400 3.68 3.64 12.81
CA VAL A 400 4.03 5.03 12.48
C VAL A 400 5.19 5.50 13.35
N LEU A 401 6.24 6.00 12.73
CA LEU A 401 7.42 6.56 13.37
C LEU A 401 7.44 8.08 13.20
N ALA A 402 7.19 8.86 14.25
CA ALA A 402 7.46 10.31 14.27
C ALA A 402 8.74 10.64 15.02
N GLY A 403 9.78 9.90 14.67
CA GLY A 403 11.13 10.13 15.14
C GLY A 403 12.11 9.25 14.38
N PRO A 404 13.40 9.58 14.43
CA PRO A 404 14.42 8.85 13.70
C PRO A 404 14.61 7.43 14.25
N ALA A 405 15.12 6.54 13.40
CA ALA A 405 15.55 5.20 13.75
C ALA A 405 16.99 4.97 13.24
N PRO A 406 18.02 5.41 13.97
CA PRO A 406 19.41 5.28 13.57
C PRO A 406 19.91 3.83 13.69
N VAL A 407 21.03 3.52 13.02
CA VAL A 407 21.66 2.18 13.05
C VAL A 407 22.55 1.94 14.27
N ASP A 408 23.09 3.00 14.88
CA ASP A 408 24.10 2.92 15.96
C ASP A 408 23.59 3.42 17.33
N ALA A 409 22.31 3.79 17.42
CA ALA A 409 21.72 4.32 18.64
C ALA A 409 20.26 3.87 18.77
N PRO A 410 19.67 3.92 19.98
CA PRO A 410 18.23 3.82 20.13
C PRO A 410 17.52 4.91 19.32
N GLY A 411 16.35 4.58 18.79
CA GLY A 411 15.43 5.50 18.15
C GLY A 411 14.01 4.95 18.27
N THR A 412 13.10 5.38 17.41
CA THR A 412 11.72 4.87 17.43
C THR A 412 11.64 3.33 17.31
N LEU A 413 12.60 2.70 16.64
CA LEU A 413 12.68 1.24 16.45
C LEU A 413 13.68 0.49 17.36
N GLY A 414 14.15 1.12 18.43
CA GLY A 414 14.89 0.43 19.50
C GLY A 414 16.18 -0.29 19.10
N ASN A 415 16.22 -1.63 19.19
CA ASN A 415 17.45 -2.44 19.09
C ASN A 415 18.21 -2.18 17.79
N ALA A 416 19.28 -1.37 17.79
CA ALA A 416 20.17 -0.99 16.68
C ALA A 416 20.55 -2.09 15.64
N SER A 417 20.43 -3.38 15.97
CA SER A 417 20.92 -4.52 15.16
C SER A 417 19.89 -5.40 14.41
N SER A 418 18.58 -5.15 14.53
CA SER A 418 17.54 -6.02 13.94
C SER A 418 16.77 -5.38 12.77
N ASP A 419 16.45 -6.16 11.74
CA ASP A 419 15.58 -5.68 10.67
C ASP A 419 14.13 -5.53 11.14
N VAL A 420 13.40 -4.59 10.54
CA VAL A 420 11.96 -4.46 10.72
C VAL A 420 11.24 -5.43 9.78
N ALA A 421 10.39 -6.28 10.34
CA ALA A 421 9.57 -7.21 9.57
C ALA A 421 8.25 -6.56 9.14
N VAL A 422 7.97 -6.51 7.84
CA VAL A 422 6.74 -5.91 7.28
C VAL A 422 5.91 -6.97 6.56
N GLY A 423 4.71 -7.23 7.07
CA GLY A 423 3.73 -8.17 6.54
C GLY A 423 3.74 -9.54 7.21
N ALA A 424 2.90 -10.44 6.67
CA ALA A 424 2.71 -11.80 7.16
C ALA A 424 3.09 -12.84 6.10
N ASP A 425 3.79 -13.90 6.52
CA ASP A 425 4.06 -15.08 5.69
C ASP A 425 2.86 -16.02 5.72
N SER A 426 2.09 -16.07 4.62
CA SER A 426 1.25 -17.20 4.15
C SER A 426 -0.09 -16.79 3.53
N ASN A 427 -0.62 -17.68 2.69
CA ASN A 427 -1.97 -17.63 2.13
C ASN A 427 -3.10 -17.67 3.19
N ILE A 428 -2.79 -18.02 4.45
CA ILE A 428 -3.78 -18.06 5.56
C ILE A 428 -4.27 -16.64 5.88
N PHE A 429 -3.39 -15.64 5.74
CA PHE A 429 -3.73 -14.24 5.89
C PHE A 429 -4.28 -13.60 4.61
N GLY A 430 -4.43 -14.36 3.51
CA GLY A 430 -4.92 -13.84 2.22
C GLY A 430 -6.37 -13.33 2.22
N ARG A 431 -7.11 -13.50 3.33
CA ARG A 431 -8.44 -12.92 3.54
C ARG A 431 -8.42 -11.56 4.25
N ILE A 432 -7.26 -11.15 4.79
CA ILE A 432 -7.09 -9.86 5.45
C ILE A 432 -6.85 -8.82 4.36
N SER A 433 -7.68 -7.77 4.35
CA SER A 433 -7.58 -6.66 3.41
C SER A 433 -6.78 -5.47 3.96
N THR A 434 -6.60 -5.38 5.27
CA THR A 434 -5.84 -4.30 5.90
C THR A 434 -4.34 -4.47 5.59
N PRO A 435 -3.69 -3.49 4.95
CA PRO A 435 -2.27 -3.58 4.62
C PRO A 435 -1.40 -3.56 5.87
N ALA A 436 -0.16 -4.05 5.75
CA ALA A 436 0.90 -3.82 6.73
C ALA A 436 1.73 -2.62 6.26
N ARG A 437 1.65 -1.51 6.99
CA ARG A 437 2.34 -0.26 6.61
C ARG A 437 3.38 0.13 7.66
N LEU A 438 4.61 0.32 7.23
CA LEU A 438 5.61 1.08 7.98
C LEU A 438 5.64 2.50 7.43
N ILE A 439 5.27 3.47 8.26
CA ILE A 439 5.12 4.87 7.86
C ILE A 439 6.07 5.73 8.67
N VAL A 440 6.83 6.58 8.00
CA VAL A 440 7.58 7.65 8.64
C VAL A 440 6.74 8.92 8.57
N GLU A 441 6.41 9.47 9.73
CA GLU A 441 5.70 10.74 9.83
C GLU A 441 6.68 11.87 10.05
N GLY A 442 6.68 12.86 9.16
CA GLY A 442 7.62 13.98 9.20
C GLY A 442 9.00 13.64 8.63
N ASP A 443 9.91 14.61 8.73
CA ASP A 443 11.23 14.57 8.08
C ASP A 443 12.24 13.81 8.95
N HIS A 444 12.16 12.48 8.92
CA HIS A 444 13.01 11.59 9.72
C HIS A 444 13.69 10.52 8.88
N GLU A 445 14.84 10.05 9.38
CA GLU A 445 15.62 8.97 8.78
C GLU A 445 15.36 7.64 9.52
N VAL A 446 15.15 6.59 8.74
CA VAL A 446 15.13 5.19 9.14
C VAL A 446 16.35 4.51 8.50
N ALA A 447 17.44 4.42 9.27
CA ALA A 447 18.67 3.73 8.89
C ALA A 447 18.62 2.21 9.13
N ARG A 448 17.42 1.72 9.49
CA ARG A 448 17.14 0.34 9.85
C ARG A 448 16.95 -0.51 8.61
N GLY A 449 17.50 -1.73 8.63
CA GLY A 449 17.15 -2.72 7.64
C GLY A 449 15.66 -3.07 7.69
N ILE A 450 15.07 -3.31 6.54
CA ILE A 450 13.65 -3.68 6.38
C ILE A 450 13.58 -4.96 5.58
N ALA A 451 12.85 -5.94 6.11
CA ALA A 451 12.58 -7.20 5.46
C ALA A 451 11.08 -7.35 5.21
N PHE A 452 10.67 -7.40 3.94
CA PHE A 452 9.31 -7.80 3.62
C PHE A 452 9.12 -9.30 3.86
N ALA A 453 8.01 -9.65 4.50
CA ALA A 453 7.60 -11.04 4.67
C ALA A 453 7.25 -11.68 3.31
N ALA A 454 7.33 -13.01 3.26
CA ALA A 454 6.89 -13.81 2.12
C ALA A 454 5.35 -13.75 1.94
N GLY A 455 4.85 -14.23 0.79
CA GLY A 455 3.43 -14.41 0.52
C GLY A 455 2.72 -13.20 -0.12
N THR A 456 1.38 -13.23 -0.10
CA THR A 456 0.48 -12.33 -0.84
C THR A 456 -0.08 -11.16 -0.05
N PHE A 457 0.42 -10.94 1.16
CA PHE A 457 -0.04 -9.85 2.01
C PHE A 457 0.29 -8.47 1.40
N ASP A 458 -0.60 -7.49 1.49
CA ASP A 458 -0.30 -6.11 1.07
C ASP A 458 0.69 -5.46 2.05
N LYS A 459 1.89 -5.14 1.55
CA LYS A 459 3.02 -4.67 2.35
C LYS A 459 3.49 -3.33 1.81
N ARG A 460 3.50 -2.29 2.65
CA ARG A 460 3.81 -0.94 2.22
C ARG A 460 4.86 -0.26 3.10
N LEU A 461 5.76 0.47 2.45
CA LEU A 461 6.66 1.43 3.11
C LEU A 461 6.33 2.82 2.58
N GLY A 462 6.27 3.81 3.45
CA GLY A 462 5.97 5.15 2.97
C GLY A 462 6.15 6.25 3.99
N SER A 463 5.67 7.43 3.60
CA SER A 463 5.73 8.62 4.43
C SER A 463 4.40 9.37 4.48
N ARG A 464 4.23 10.17 5.53
CA ARG A 464 3.14 11.12 5.68
C ARG A 464 3.61 12.42 6.34
N GLY A 465 3.00 13.54 6.00
CA GLY A 465 3.23 14.83 6.68
C GLY A 465 4.67 15.33 6.60
N THR A 466 5.33 15.13 5.46
CA THR A 466 6.74 15.50 5.22
C THR A 466 6.86 16.88 4.56
N SER A 467 8.01 17.53 4.75
CA SER A 467 8.34 18.80 4.08
C SER A 467 9.67 18.75 3.31
N ALA A 468 10.67 18.09 3.88
CA ALA A 468 11.97 17.81 3.25
C ALA A 468 12.09 16.35 2.79
N GLY A 469 11.24 15.47 3.31
CA GLY A 469 11.13 14.06 2.97
C GLY A 469 11.53 13.14 4.12
N ALA A 470 10.84 12.00 4.22
CA ALA A 470 11.22 10.91 5.10
C ALA A 470 12.20 9.97 4.37
N GLU A 471 13.29 9.58 5.03
CA GLU A 471 14.37 8.83 4.40
C GLU A 471 14.48 7.40 4.94
N PHE A 472 14.45 6.42 4.04
CA PHE A 472 14.86 5.04 4.29
C PHE A 472 16.29 4.85 3.77
N SER A 473 17.27 4.95 4.67
CA SER A 473 18.69 4.80 4.35
C SER A 473 19.23 3.40 4.64
N GLY A 474 18.52 2.62 5.47
CA GLY A 474 18.80 1.19 5.66
C GLY A 474 18.41 0.35 4.43
N ALA A 475 18.96 -0.86 4.36
CA ALA A 475 18.67 -1.78 3.26
C ALA A 475 17.22 -2.29 3.29
N VAL A 476 16.57 -2.36 2.14
CA VAL A 476 15.25 -2.97 1.95
C VAL A 476 15.41 -4.26 1.14
N ALA A 477 15.21 -5.40 1.78
CA ALA A 477 15.34 -6.71 1.14
C ALA A 477 13.97 -7.22 0.64
N LEU A 478 13.90 -7.49 -0.67
CA LEU A 478 12.78 -8.19 -1.30
C LEU A 478 13.10 -9.67 -1.43
N ARG A 479 12.17 -10.54 -1.00
CA ARG A 479 12.33 -11.98 -1.18
C ARG A 479 11.71 -12.43 -2.51
N PRO A 480 12.18 -13.55 -3.10
CA PRO A 480 11.57 -14.15 -4.28
C PRO A 480 10.10 -14.58 -4.14
N ASP A 481 9.60 -14.63 -2.90
CA ASP A 481 8.24 -14.97 -2.54
C ASP A 481 7.44 -13.80 -1.94
N SER A 482 8.00 -12.59 -1.89
CA SER A 482 7.33 -11.37 -1.40
C SER A 482 6.55 -10.68 -2.51
N THR A 483 5.27 -11.03 -2.66
CA THR A 483 4.37 -10.35 -3.63
C THR A 483 3.65 -9.15 -2.99
N ASN A 484 2.99 -8.28 -3.77
CA ASN A 484 2.24 -7.11 -3.26
C ASN A 484 3.07 -6.14 -2.40
N THR A 485 4.31 -5.87 -2.81
CA THR A 485 5.20 -4.87 -2.19
C THR A 485 4.95 -3.50 -2.77
N LYS A 486 4.81 -2.47 -1.93
CA LYS A 486 4.43 -1.12 -2.37
C LYS A 486 5.24 -0.05 -1.65
N LEU A 487 5.57 1.02 -2.35
CA LEU A 487 6.22 2.22 -1.81
C LEU A 487 5.31 3.43 -2.05
N PHE A 488 5.16 4.33 -1.08
CA PHE A 488 4.20 5.43 -1.22
C PHE A 488 4.57 6.69 -0.44
N ALA A 489 4.08 7.83 -0.94
CA ALA A 489 3.97 9.07 -0.18
C ALA A 489 2.48 9.45 -0.12
N GLU A 490 1.93 9.60 1.09
CA GLU A 490 0.48 9.60 1.33
C GLU A 490 -0.23 10.81 0.73
N ALA A 491 0.24 12.03 1.02
CA ALA A 491 -0.28 13.26 0.42
C ALA A 491 0.52 13.68 -0.83
N ALA A 492 -0.07 14.53 -1.66
CA ALA A 492 0.59 15.06 -2.87
C ALA A 492 1.87 15.86 -2.58
N SER A 493 1.95 16.50 -1.41
CA SER A 493 3.15 17.21 -0.95
C SER A 493 4.17 16.31 -0.28
N ASP A 494 3.81 15.05 0.01
CA ASP A 494 4.69 14.15 0.73
C ASP A 494 5.80 13.62 -0.17
N LEU A 495 6.93 13.37 0.46
CA LEU A 495 8.14 12.84 -0.14
C LEU A 495 8.66 11.69 0.73
N VAL A 496 8.88 10.54 0.10
CA VAL A 496 9.65 9.43 0.68
C VAL A 496 10.90 9.23 -0.15
N VAL A 497 12.04 9.10 0.53
CA VAL A 497 13.36 8.94 -0.07
C VAL A 497 13.91 7.57 0.30
N PHE A 498 14.39 6.81 -0.67
CA PHE A 498 15.12 5.56 -0.46
C PHE A 498 16.57 5.77 -0.90
N SER A 499 17.45 6.06 0.04
CA SER A 499 18.90 6.24 -0.21
C SER A 499 19.70 4.95 -0.04
N GLY A 500 19.20 4.03 0.79
CA GLY A 500 19.75 2.69 0.98
C GLY A 500 19.54 1.77 -0.23
N GLU A 501 20.12 0.58 -0.16
CA GLU A 501 19.92 -0.48 -1.15
C GLU A 501 18.46 -0.97 -1.13
N ILE A 502 17.87 -1.21 -2.31
CA ILE A 502 16.68 -2.06 -2.45
C ILE A 502 17.08 -3.21 -3.39
N SER A 503 17.04 -4.45 -2.90
CA SER A 503 17.57 -5.61 -3.63
C SER A 503 16.77 -6.89 -3.46
N GLY A 504 17.09 -7.90 -4.28
CA GLY A 504 16.39 -9.18 -4.31
C GLY A 504 15.14 -9.17 -5.20
N GLY A 505 14.11 -9.92 -4.80
CA GLY A 505 12.87 -10.04 -5.57
C GLY A 505 12.99 -10.97 -6.78
N GLU A 506 11.96 -10.98 -7.63
CA GLU A 506 11.91 -11.75 -8.88
C GLU A 506 11.14 -10.99 -9.97
N ALA A 507 11.59 -11.11 -11.22
CA ALA A 507 11.01 -10.39 -12.36
C ALA A 507 9.54 -10.71 -12.63
N ALA A 508 9.04 -11.85 -12.15
CA ALA A 508 7.61 -12.20 -12.26
C ALA A 508 6.72 -11.48 -11.22
N LEU A 509 7.32 -10.80 -10.24
CA LEU A 509 6.62 -10.09 -9.18
C LEU A 509 6.60 -8.58 -9.45
N ALA A 510 5.67 -7.88 -8.80
CA ALA A 510 5.48 -6.45 -8.95
C ALA A 510 5.87 -5.69 -7.67
N MET A 511 6.48 -4.52 -7.86
CA MET A 511 6.53 -3.43 -6.90
C MET A 511 5.62 -2.31 -7.40
N GLU A 512 4.71 -1.81 -6.56
CA GLU A 512 3.89 -0.64 -6.92
C GLU A 512 4.42 0.62 -6.24
N ILE A 513 4.56 1.68 -7.02
CA ILE A 513 4.86 3.02 -6.55
C ILE A 513 3.56 3.81 -6.50
N ASN A 514 3.30 4.43 -5.34
CA ASN A 514 2.09 5.21 -5.06
C ASN A 514 0.81 4.45 -5.42
N PRO A 515 0.55 3.32 -4.73
CA PRO A 515 -0.64 2.52 -4.95
C PRO A 515 -1.91 3.33 -4.66
N ASP A 516 -3.05 2.82 -5.15
CA ASP A 516 -4.35 3.48 -5.01
C ASP A 516 -4.42 4.90 -5.62
N GLY A 517 -3.41 5.27 -6.44
CA GLY A 517 -3.34 6.55 -7.14
C GLY A 517 -2.79 7.70 -6.30
N ALA A 518 -2.08 7.41 -5.20
CA ALA A 518 -1.44 8.43 -4.36
C ALA A 518 -0.58 9.39 -5.20
N GLN A 519 -0.53 10.67 -4.83
CA GLN A 519 0.06 11.72 -5.66
C GLN A 519 1.40 12.26 -5.14
N GLY A 520 1.93 11.70 -4.04
CA GLY A 520 3.21 12.12 -3.48
C GLY A 520 4.41 11.68 -4.33
N THR A 521 5.61 12.01 -3.85
CA THR A 521 6.87 11.67 -4.53
C THR A 521 7.56 10.49 -3.84
N VAL A 522 7.87 9.45 -4.59
CA VAL A 522 8.81 8.38 -4.19
C VAL A 522 10.13 8.63 -4.91
N ARG A 523 11.19 8.92 -4.13
CA ARG A 523 12.52 9.21 -4.66
C ARG A 523 13.50 8.09 -4.36
N PHE A 524 14.20 7.60 -5.38
CA PHE A 524 15.37 6.75 -5.23
C PHE A 524 16.64 7.59 -5.37
N THR A 525 17.56 7.45 -4.42
CA THR A 525 18.85 8.16 -4.41
C THR A 525 19.95 7.27 -3.84
N GLY A 526 21.19 7.76 -3.79
CA GLY A 526 22.31 7.08 -3.14
C GLY A 526 22.72 5.82 -3.86
N VAL A 527 22.48 4.66 -3.24
CA VAL A 527 22.89 3.36 -3.78
C VAL A 527 21.95 2.91 -4.90
N ASP A 528 22.48 2.27 -5.93
CA ASP A 528 21.68 1.66 -7.00
C ASP A 528 20.62 0.70 -6.44
N LYS A 529 19.44 0.72 -7.04
CA LYS A 529 18.33 -0.18 -6.74
C LYS A 529 18.42 -1.39 -7.66
N THR A 530 18.77 -2.54 -7.09
CA THR A 530 19.15 -3.76 -7.81
C THR A 530 18.08 -4.86 -7.77
N TYR A 531 16.89 -4.54 -7.29
CA TYR A 531 15.79 -5.50 -7.22
C TYR A 531 15.25 -5.89 -8.60
N ALA A 532 14.67 -7.08 -8.68
CA ALA A 532 14.19 -7.67 -9.93
C ALA A 532 12.70 -7.47 -10.21
N ASN A 533 11.87 -7.24 -9.19
CA ASN A 533 10.43 -7.02 -9.34
C ASN A 533 10.15 -5.92 -10.39
N MET A 534 9.18 -6.13 -11.29
CA MET A 534 8.70 -5.08 -12.20
C MET A 534 8.08 -3.92 -11.42
N THR A 535 8.47 -2.70 -11.74
CA THR A 535 8.05 -1.50 -11.00
C THR A 535 6.89 -0.81 -11.73
N TYR A 536 5.69 -0.86 -11.15
CA TYR A 536 4.52 -0.17 -11.66
C TYR A 536 4.35 1.17 -10.96
N VAL A 537 4.32 2.26 -11.72
CA VAL A 537 4.00 3.59 -11.19
C VAL A 537 2.52 3.85 -11.38
N ARG A 538 1.77 3.88 -10.26
CA ARG A 538 0.30 3.96 -10.23
C ARG A 538 -0.24 5.36 -9.96
N GLY A 539 0.61 6.24 -9.42
CA GLY A 539 0.29 7.63 -9.14
C GLY A 539 1.53 8.45 -8.78
N GLY A 540 1.38 9.78 -8.72
CA GLY A 540 2.42 10.70 -8.29
C GLY A 540 3.70 10.61 -9.12
N LEU A 541 4.83 10.88 -8.50
CA LEU A 541 6.15 10.88 -9.14
C LEU A 541 7.02 9.75 -8.57
N LEU A 542 7.53 8.89 -9.45
CA LEU A 542 8.76 8.13 -9.21
C LEU A 542 9.95 8.93 -9.71
N GLU A 543 10.78 9.41 -8.79
CA GLU A 543 11.98 10.18 -9.12
C GLU A 543 13.24 9.35 -8.90
N LEU A 544 14.10 9.26 -9.92
CA LEU A 544 15.43 8.66 -9.79
C LEU A 544 16.50 9.77 -9.79
N ALA A 545 17.17 9.95 -8.65
CA ALA A 545 18.16 11.00 -8.50
C ALA A 545 19.43 10.72 -9.33
N ALA A 546 20.15 11.80 -9.70
CA ALA A 546 21.39 11.71 -10.46
C ALA A 546 22.43 10.83 -9.73
N GLY A 547 23.08 9.94 -10.49
CA GLY A 547 24.05 8.98 -9.96
C GLY A 547 23.45 7.74 -9.31
N THR A 548 22.13 7.55 -9.37
CA THR A 548 21.43 6.32 -8.93
C THR A 548 20.87 5.56 -10.12
N GLY A 549 21.09 4.25 -10.16
CA GLY A 549 20.52 3.33 -11.14
C GLY A 549 19.33 2.52 -10.62
N LEU A 550 18.43 2.11 -11.52
CA LEU A 550 17.36 1.15 -11.27
C LEU A 550 17.43 0.00 -12.30
N SER A 551 17.65 -1.23 -11.83
CA SER A 551 17.75 -2.41 -12.69
C SER A 551 16.40 -3.02 -13.09
N ALA A 552 15.35 -2.75 -12.33
CA ALA A 552 14.01 -3.24 -12.61
C ALA A 552 13.42 -2.54 -13.86
N GLN A 553 12.64 -3.28 -14.64
CA GLN A 553 11.80 -2.68 -15.69
C GLN A 553 10.72 -1.81 -15.03
N VAL A 554 10.53 -0.60 -15.56
CA VAL A 554 9.50 0.34 -15.08
C VAL A 554 8.32 0.35 -16.04
N ILE A 555 7.10 0.29 -15.51
CA ILE A 555 5.85 0.43 -16.26
C ILE A 555 5.09 1.62 -15.68
N VAL A 556 4.87 2.65 -16.49
CA VAL A 556 4.16 3.87 -16.10
C VAL A 556 2.71 3.73 -16.55
N GLU A 557 1.84 3.37 -15.63
CA GLU A 557 0.44 3.05 -15.92
C GLU A 557 -0.43 3.53 -14.75
N PRO A 558 -0.97 4.77 -14.83
CA PRO A 558 -1.77 5.34 -13.76
C PRO A 558 -3.07 4.57 -13.55
N LEU A 559 -3.56 4.60 -12.31
CA LEU A 559 -4.92 4.18 -12.02
C LEU A 559 -5.91 5.26 -12.49
N THR A 560 -7.18 4.89 -12.65
CA THR A 560 -8.20 5.83 -13.12
C THR A 560 -8.30 7.05 -12.21
N GLY A 561 -8.09 8.24 -12.77
CA GLY A 561 -8.16 9.51 -12.05
C GLY A 561 -6.88 9.92 -11.32
N SER A 562 -5.78 9.19 -11.47
CA SER A 562 -4.45 9.61 -11.03
C SER A 562 -3.56 10.06 -12.20
N SER A 563 -2.51 10.83 -11.89
CA SER A 563 -1.35 11.03 -12.77
C SER A 563 -0.20 10.16 -12.29
N ALA A 564 0.51 9.49 -13.19
CA ALA A 564 1.71 8.71 -12.89
C ALA A 564 2.87 9.24 -13.74
N VAL A 565 3.93 9.67 -13.08
CA VAL A 565 5.08 10.33 -13.69
C VAL A 565 6.36 9.60 -13.31
N VAL A 566 7.27 9.43 -14.26
CA VAL A 566 8.65 9.03 -14.00
C VAL A 566 9.59 10.14 -14.44
N GLY A 567 10.56 10.47 -13.58
CA GLY A 567 11.54 11.51 -13.88
C GLY A 567 12.81 11.44 -13.05
N GLY A 568 13.53 12.57 -13.04
CA GLY A 568 14.85 12.69 -12.41
C GLY A 568 16.01 12.48 -13.39
N GLY A 569 17.24 12.52 -12.87
CA GLY A 569 18.49 12.49 -13.65
C GLY A 569 19.30 11.19 -13.49
N GLY A 570 18.71 10.14 -12.92
CA GLY A 570 19.35 8.83 -12.76
C GLY A 570 19.24 7.94 -14.00
N THR A 571 19.61 6.66 -13.86
CA THR A 571 19.64 5.68 -14.97
C THR A 571 18.65 4.53 -14.75
N PHE A 572 17.62 4.42 -15.58
CA PHE A 572 16.66 3.31 -15.61
C PHE A 572 17.17 2.13 -16.45
N THR A 573 18.20 1.42 -15.99
CA THR A 573 18.87 0.35 -16.75
C THR A 573 17.93 -0.80 -17.15
N GLY A 574 16.88 -1.08 -16.37
CA GLY A 574 15.89 -2.12 -16.67
C GLY A 574 14.97 -1.81 -17.85
N GLY A 575 15.02 -0.59 -18.39
CA GLY A 575 14.12 -0.13 -19.45
C GLY A 575 12.77 0.35 -18.92
N MET A 576 11.91 0.82 -19.83
CA MET A 576 10.66 1.46 -19.47
C MET A 576 9.54 1.19 -20.48
N GLU A 577 8.31 1.09 -19.99
CA GLU A 577 7.08 1.14 -20.78
C GLU A 577 6.25 2.33 -20.31
N VAL A 578 5.84 3.20 -21.23
CA VAL A 578 4.98 4.34 -20.95
C VAL A 578 3.59 4.03 -21.50
N GLY A 579 2.72 3.59 -20.61
CA GLY A 579 1.34 3.22 -20.91
C GLY A 579 0.40 4.43 -21.03
N ALA A 580 -0.86 4.17 -21.38
CA ALA A 580 -1.89 5.20 -21.50
C ALA A 580 -2.01 6.06 -20.23
N GLY A 581 -1.86 7.38 -20.36
CA GLY A 581 -1.88 8.35 -19.27
C GLY A 581 -0.60 8.42 -18.42
N GLY A 582 0.38 7.54 -18.65
CA GLY A 582 1.70 7.62 -18.05
C GLY A 582 2.53 8.75 -18.67
N ILE A 583 3.35 9.41 -17.85
CA ILE A 583 4.17 10.55 -18.27
C ILE A 583 5.65 10.28 -18.00
N LEU A 584 6.47 10.45 -19.03
CA LEU A 584 7.92 10.54 -18.91
C LEU A 584 8.31 12.02 -18.82
N ALA A 585 8.99 12.43 -17.75
CA ALA A 585 9.41 13.82 -17.53
C ALA A 585 10.90 13.86 -17.13
N PRO A 586 11.81 14.08 -18.08
CA PRO A 586 13.24 14.13 -17.79
C PRO A 586 13.59 15.20 -16.74
N GLY A 587 14.48 14.89 -15.79
CA GLY A 587 15.00 15.90 -14.86
C GLY A 587 14.04 16.37 -13.75
N LYS A 588 14.17 17.65 -13.39
CA LYS A 588 13.44 18.42 -12.34
C LYS A 588 13.33 19.87 -12.80
N GLY A 589 12.61 20.13 -13.88
CA GLY A 589 13.06 21.14 -14.84
C GLY A 589 13.91 20.44 -15.91
N VAL A 590 14.50 21.23 -16.80
CA VAL A 590 15.34 20.71 -17.88
C VAL A 590 16.41 19.70 -17.40
N GLY A 591 16.45 18.52 -18.02
CA GLY A 591 17.42 17.49 -17.70
C GLY A 591 17.51 16.34 -18.70
N GLU A 592 18.37 15.38 -18.39
CA GLU A 592 18.54 14.14 -19.16
C GLU A 592 18.00 12.96 -18.35
N LEU A 593 17.16 12.13 -18.98
CA LEU A 593 16.74 10.83 -18.46
C LEU A 593 17.45 9.73 -19.24
N MET A 594 18.22 8.89 -18.54
CA MET A 594 18.88 7.73 -19.13
C MET A 594 18.11 6.45 -18.84
N SER A 595 18.03 5.55 -19.80
CA SER A 595 17.30 4.27 -19.65
C SER A 595 17.87 3.15 -20.53
N GLY A 596 17.49 1.91 -20.23
CA GLY A 596 17.54 0.80 -21.19
C GLY A 596 16.47 0.97 -22.28
N GLY A 597 16.16 -0.10 -23.02
CA GLY A 597 15.13 -0.06 -24.07
C GLY A 597 13.77 0.46 -23.56
N GLN A 598 13.05 1.18 -24.41
CA GLN A 598 11.73 1.75 -24.08
C GLN A 598 10.62 1.29 -25.02
N THR A 599 9.38 1.32 -24.52
CA THR A 599 8.15 1.17 -25.32
C THR A 599 7.21 2.33 -25.04
N TRP A 600 6.73 2.98 -26.10
CA TRP A 600 5.83 4.13 -26.04
C TRP A 600 4.44 3.74 -26.56
N GLU A 601 3.57 3.35 -25.63
CA GLU A 601 2.23 2.87 -25.93
C GLU A 601 1.26 4.00 -26.26
N SER A 602 0.19 3.67 -26.97
CA SER A 602 -0.93 4.58 -27.24
C SER A 602 -1.40 5.32 -25.98
N GLY A 603 -1.58 6.64 -26.10
CA GLY A 603 -2.06 7.50 -25.02
C GLY A 603 -1.04 7.81 -23.92
N GLY A 604 0.19 7.29 -23.98
CA GLY A 604 1.31 7.72 -23.14
C GLY A 604 1.82 9.11 -23.52
N ALA A 605 2.66 9.71 -22.66
CA ALA A 605 3.19 11.06 -22.90
C ALA A 605 4.68 11.19 -22.54
N LEU A 606 5.37 12.05 -23.29
CA LEU A 606 6.68 12.60 -22.96
C LEU A 606 6.53 14.12 -22.77
N GLU A 607 6.87 14.61 -21.59
CA GLU A 607 7.00 16.04 -21.32
C GLU A 607 8.39 16.52 -21.74
N ILE A 608 8.44 17.65 -22.44
CA ILE A 608 9.68 18.31 -22.89
C ILE A 608 9.66 19.75 -22.41
N GLU A 609 10.59 20.08 -21.53
CA GLU A 609 10.85 21.43 -21.04
C GLU A 609 12.03 22.06 -21.81
N ILE A 610 11.89 23.34 -22.13
CA ILE A 610 12.90 24.14 -22.84
C ILE A 610 13.11 25.45 -22.08
N SER A 611 14.32 25.70 -21.62
CA SER A 611 14.72 26.91 -20.87
C SER A 611 15.78 27.75 -21.60
N ASP A 612 16.56 27.15 -22.51
CA ASP A 612 17.64 27.83 -23.23
C ASP A 612 17.80 27.22 -24.64
N LEU A 613 17.89 28.10 -25.65
CA LEU A 613 17.98 27.71 -27.07
C LEU A 613 19.36 27.23 -27.52
N GLU A 614 20.41 27.53 -26.75
CA GLU A 614 21.82 27.33 -27.14
C GLU A 614 22.60 26.43 -26.17
N ALA A 615 22.10 26.20 -24.95
CA ALA A 615 22.81 25.43 -23.92
C ALA A 615 22.91 23.92 -24.21
N GLY A 616 22.12 23.40 -25.15
CA GLY A 616 22.18 22.02 -25.61
C GLY A 616 21.27 21.04 -24.85
N THR A 617 21.33 19.77 -25.23
CA THR A 617 20.54 18.68 -24.65
C THR A 617 20.84 18.47 -23.16
N GLY A 618 19.80 18.24 -22.37
CA GLY A 618 19.88 18.01 -20.92
C GLY A 618 20.24 19.24 -20.08
N VAL A 619 20.42 20.41 -20.70
CA VAL A 619 20.77 21.67 -20.03
C VAL A 619 19.86 22.81 -20.48
N GLY A 620 19.69 23.00 -21.79
CA GLY A 620 18.77 23.98 -22.37
C GLY A 620 17.40 23.42 -22.71
N TRP A 621 17.32 22.14 -23.05
CA TRP A 621 16.07 21.40 -23.20
C TRP A 621 16.23 19.93 -22.81
N ASP A 622 15.11 19.27 -22.54
CA ASP A 622 15.11 17.87 -22.12
C ASP A 622 15.67 16.88 -23.15
N LEU A 623 16.30 15.82 -22.64
CA LEU A 623 16.75 14.69 -23.44
C LEU A 623 16.34 13.35 -22.81
N VAL A 624 15.80 12.45 -23.62
CA VAL A 624 15.67 11.02 -23.29
C VAL A 624 16.79 10.25 -23.99
N SER A 625 17.65 9.59 -23.21
CA SER A 625 18.78 8.79 -23.70
C SER A 625 18.51 7.30 -23.48
N ILE A 626 18.32 6.57 -24.58
CA ILE A 626 17.91 5.16 -24.61
C ILE A 626 19.11 4.30 -25.02
N GLN A 627 19.65 3.55 -24.06
CA GLN A 627 20.67 2.52 -24.27
C GLN A 627 19.97 1.18 -24.61
N GLY A 628 19.39 1.13 -25.81
CA GLY A 628 18.62 0.01 -26.32
C GLY A 628 17.81 0.44 -27.54
N SER A 629 16.74 -0.31 -27.84
CA SER A 629 15.77 0.07 -28.88
C SER A 629 14.59 0.85 -28.28
N LEU A 630 13.95 1.66 -29.11
CA LEU A 630 12.66 2.28 -28.82
C LEU A 630 11.59 1.63 -29.69
N ALA A 631 10.54 1.07 -29.09
CA ALA A 631 9.36 0.58 -29.79
C ALA A 631 8.20 1.57 -29.68
N ILE A 632 7.53 1.87 -30.78
CA ILE A 632 6.36 2.76 -30.84
C ILE A 632 5.17 1.97 -31.41
N PRO A 633 4.40 1.27 -30.55
CA PRO A 633 3.14 0.64 -30.94
C PRO A 633 1.96 1.62 -31.03
N ALA A 634 2.15 2.89 -30.62
CA ALA A 634 1.15 3.94 -30.77
C ALA A 634 0.68 4.09 -32.23
N THR A 635 -0.55 4.59 -32.41
CA THR A 635 -1.15 4.71 -33.75
C THR A 635 -1.67 6.12 -34.00
N GLN A 636 -2.00 6.45 -35.25
CA GLN A 636 -2.64 7.74 -35.55
C GLN A 636 -4.00 7.92 -34.84
N GLU A 637 -4.71 6.83 -34.58
CA GLU A 637 -6.04 6.86 -33.94
C GLU A 637 -5.95 7.02 -32.42
N ASP A 638 -4.84 6.55 -31.85
CA ASP A 638 -4.52 6.66 -30.43
C ASP A 638 -3.02 6.96 -30.26
N PRO A 639 -2.63 8.24 -30.41
CA PRO A 639 -1.24 8.66 -30.54
C PRO A 639 -0.50 8.71 -29.21
N PHE A 640 0.83 8.68 -29.28
CA PHE A 640 1.70 9.08 -28.18
C PHE A 640 1.79 10.61 -28.11
N MET A 641 1.78 11.16 -26.91
CA MET A 641 1.73 12.60 -26.70
C MET A 641 3.13 13.18 -26.47
N ILE A 642 3.43 14.32 -27.07
CA ILE A 642 4.58 15.15 -26.72
C ILE A 642 4.06 16.44 -26.13
N ASP A 643 4.21 16.63 -24.83
CA ASP A 643 3.73 17.82 -24.11
C ASP A 643 4.90 18.81 -23.95
N VAL A 644 4.88 19.90 -24.72
CA VAL A 644 5.98 20.87 -24.82
C VAL A 644 5.74 22.06 -23.90
N ARG A 645 6.75 22.39 -23.09
CA ARG A 645 6.74 23.51 -22.15
C ARG A 645 7.94 24.42 -22.34
N SER A 646 7.71 25.72 -22.24
CA SER A 646 8.79 26.71 -22.15
C SER A 646 8.96 27.18 -20.71
N LEU A 647 10.21 27.36 -20.31
CA LEU A 647 10.61 27.88 -19.02
C LEU A 647 11.38 29.19 -19.20
N THR A 648 11.31 30.05 -18.19
CA THR A 648 12.23 31.19 -18.06
C THR A 648 13.62 30.69 -17.67
N PRO A 649 14.67 31.55 -17.74
CA PRO A 649 16.01 31.17 -17.26
C PRO A 649 16.08 30.74 -15.79
N GLU A 650 15.09 31.15 -14.98
CA GLU A 650 14.93 30.75 -13.58
C GLU A 650 14.28 29.38 -13.40
N GLY A 651 13.84 28.72 -14.49
CA GLY A 651 13.21 27.40 -14.46
C GLY A 651 11.70 27.43 -14.19
N GLU A 652 11.07 28.60 -14.22
CA GLU A 652 9.62 28.74 -14.03
C GLU A 652 8.88 28.70 -15.37
N SER A 653 7.63 28.23 -15.37
CA SER A 653 6.82 28.28 -16.60
C SER A 653 6.67 29.72 -17.11
N GLY A 654 7.01 29.94 -18.38
CA GLY A 654 7.03 31.29 -18.93
C GLY A 654 7.68 31.38 -20.31
N PRO A 655 7.82 32.61 -20.85
CA PRO A 655 8.40 32.84 -22.15
C PRO A 655 9.88 32.43 -22.19
N LEU A 656 10.23 31.67 -23.23
CA LEU A 656 11.60 31.25 -23.50
C LEU A 656 12.45 32.43 -23.97
N GLU A 657 13.56 32.72 -23.26
CA GLU A 657 14.42 33.84 -23.62
C GLU A 657 15.04 33.63 -25.01
N GLY A 658 14.99 34.68 -25.85
CA GLY A 658 15.54 34.65 -27.20
C GLY A 658 14.69 33.91 -28.24
N PHE A 659 13.57 33.29 -27.85
CA PHE A 659 12.66 32.66 -28.79
C PHE A 659 11.96 33.70 -29.68
N SER A 660 11.94 33.42 -30.97
CA SER A 660 11.23 34.19 -31.99
C SER A 660 10.22 33.29 -32.70
N PRO A 661 8.91 33.58 -32.65
CA PRO A 661 7.91 32.76 -33.33
C PRO A 661 8.04 32.79 -34.86
N THR A 662 8.90 33.67 -35.40
CA THR A 662 9.17 33.79 -36.84
C THR A 662 10.39 33.00 -37.31
N GLN A 663 11.08 32.30 -36.40
CA GLN A 663 12.26 31.49 -36.69
C GLN A 663 11.97 30.00 -36.50
N SER A 664 12.53 29.16 -37.36
CA SER A 664 12.48 27.71 -37.18
C SER A 664 13.52 27.24 -36.15
N TYR A 665 13.14 26.26 -35.34
CA TYR A 665 14.00 25.62 -34.35
C TYR A 665 13.90 24.10 -34.45
N SER A 666 14.96 23.41 -34.04
CA SER A 666 15.01 21.96 -33.97
C SER A 666 15.74 21.56 -32.70
N TRP A 667 15.10 20.77 -31.86
CA TRP A 667 15.66 20.27 -30.60
C TRP A 667 15.72 18.75 -30.64
N LYS A 668 16.91 18.17 -30.43
CA LYS A 668 17.05 16.73 -30.22
C LYS A 668 16.46 16.38 -28.86
N ILE A 669 15.37 15.61 -28.84
CA ILE A 669 14.64 15.25 -27.62
C ILE A 669 14.80 13.77 -27.24
N VAL A 670 15.24 12.92 -28.19
CA VAL A 670 15.55 11.51 -27.92
C VAL A 670 16.82 11.10 -28.65
N GLU A 671 17.66 10.30 -27.99
CA GLU A 671 18.81 9.59 -28.58
C GLU A 671 18.73 8.09 -28.25
N ILE A 672 19.00 7.22 -29.24
CA ILE A 672 18.70 5.78 -29.20
C ILE A 672 19.90 4.98 -29.75
N SER A 673 20.44 4.03 -28.99
CA SER A 673 21.61 3.27 -29.41
C SER A 673 21.32 2.20 -30.47
N ASP A 674 20.16 1.53 -30.39
CA ASP A 674 19.83 0.38 -31.25
C ASP A 674 18.73 0.70 -32.28
N GLY A 675 18.35 1.97 -32.38
CA GLY A 675 17.35 2.49 -33.31
C GLY A 675 15.89 2.35 -32.85
N VAL A 676 15.00 2.92 -33.65
CA VAL A 676 13.55 2.92 -33.43
C VAL A 676 12.83 1.89 -34.29
N ASP A 677 11.83 1.22 -33.71
CA ASP A 677 10.86 0.38 -34.42
C ASP A 677 9.46 1.03 -34.36
N GLY A 678 8.79 1.11 -35.51
CA GLY A 678 7.42 1.63 -35.62
C GLY A 678 7.26 3.11 -35.98
N PHE A 679 8.31 3.96 -35.94
CA PHE A 679 8.15 5.42 -36.06
C PHE A 679 7.40 5.91 -37.32
N SER A 680 6.30 6.63 -37.10
CA SER A 680 5.68 7.53 -38.06
C SER A 680 5.25 8.84 -37.40
N GLY A 681 5.51 9.98 -38.02
CA GLY A 681 5.24 11.30 -37.42
C GLY A 681 3.76 11.55 -37.08
N ASN A 682 2.82 10.80 -37.67
CA ASN A 682 1.38 10.89 -37.38
C ASN A 682 0.93 10.02 -36.20
N GLU A 683 1.81 9.21 -35.61
CA GLU A 683 1.57 8.48 -34.36
C GLU A 683 1.82 9.35 -33.12
N PHE A 684 2.25 10.59 -33.35
CA PHE A 684 2.50 11.59 -32.32
C PHE A 684 1.52 12.75 -32.43
N VAL A 685 1.06 13.24 -31.28
CA VAL A 685 0.42 14.55 -31.18
C VAL A 685 1.26 15.42 -30.27
N VAL A 686 1.62 16.60 -30.77
CA VAL A 686 2.34 17.58 -29.96
C VAL A 686 1.34 18.55 -29.33
N ARG A 687 1.31 18.62 -28.00
CA ARG A 687 0.60 19.67 -27.28
C ARG A 687 1.59 20.79 -26.95
N SER A 688 1.27 22.00 -27.37
CA SER A 688 2.12 23.19 -27.18
C SER A 688 1.44 24.25 -26.31
N ASP A 689 0.40 23.89 -25.57
CA ASP A 689 -0.32 24.80 -24.67
C ASP A 689 0.55 25.26 -23.50
N GLY A 690 1.57 24.46 -23.13
CA GLY A 690 2.61 24.82 -22.18
C GLY A 690 3.75 25.70 -22.74
N PHE A 691 3.79 25.96 -24.05
CA PHE A 691 4.86 26.73 -24.70
C PHE A 691 4.41 28.18 -24.94
N ALA A 692 4.97 29.11 -24.17
CA ALA A 692 4.63 30.53 -24.24
C ALA A 692 5.26 31.22 -25.46
N GLY A 693 4.46 32.05 -26.14
CA GLY A 693 4.90 32.81 -27.32
C GLY A 693 4.78 32.04 -28.65
N ASN A 694 4.06 30.91 -28.67
CA ASN A 694 3.70 30.27 -29.93
C ASN A 694 2.61 31.07 -30.67
N ASP A 695 3.02 32.02 -31.52
CA ASP A 695 2.12 32.89 -32.30
C ASP A 695 1.60 32.19 -33.58
N GLY A 696 1.01 31.00 -33.41
CA GLY A 696 0.42 30.22 -34.51
C GLY A 696 1.36 29.25 -35.22
N GLY A 697 2.60 29.10 -34.75
CA GLY A 697 3.53 28.09 -35.26
C GLY A 697 3.18 26.66 -34.87
N SER A 698 3.76 25.73 -35.60
CA SER A 698 3.50 24.30 -35.48
C SER A 698 4.72 23.55 -34.96
N PHE A 699 4.49 22.66 -34.01
CA PHE A 699 5.48 21.69 -33.55
C PHE A 699 5.21 20.32 -34.16
N VAL A 700 6.25 19.67 -34.68
CA VAL A 700 6.20 18.31 -35.23
C VAL A 700 7.44 17.51 -34.83
N VAL A 701 7.29 16.20 -34.68
CA VAL A 701 8.43 15.30 -34.46
C VAL A 701 8.94 14.71 -35.77
N SER A 702 10.26 14.54 -35.87
CA SER A 702 10.91 13.87 -36.99
C SER A 702 11.99 12.90 -36.53
N LEU A 703 12.21 11.84 -37.29
CA LEU A 703 13.29 10.89 -37.09
C LEU A 703 14.48 11.22 -37.99
N GLU A 704 15.69 11.22 -37.42
CA GLU A 704 16.95 11.34 -38.16
C GLU A 704 17.15 10.16 -39.11
N ALA A 705 17.89 10.35 -40.21
CA ALA A 705 17.96 9.37 -41.30
C ALA A 705 18.56 7.99 -40.91
N ASP A 706 19.35 7.94 -39.84
CA ASP A 706 19.93 6.70 -39.31
C ASP A 706 19.04 6.00 -38.26
N GLY A 707 17.91 6.62 -37.90
CA GLY A 707 16.94 6.09 -36.95
C GLY A 707 17.35 6.19 -35.48
N THR A 708 18.38 6.98 -35.15
CA THR A 708 18.94 7.04 -33.79
C THR A 708 18.56 8.29 -33.00
N GLU A 709 17.96 9.30 -33.64
CA GLU A 709 17.57 10.55 -32.97
C GLU A 709 16.16 10.98 -33.36
N ILE A 710 15.37 11.44 -32.37
CA ILE A 710 14.08 12.09 -32.60
C ILE A 710 14.24 13.59 -32.28
N HIS A 711 13.80 14.42 -33.21
CA HIS A 711 13.86 15.88 -33.13
C HIS A 711 12.45 16.47 -33.02
N LEU A 712 12.27 17.42 -32.11
CA LEU A 712 11.12 18.31 -32.05
C LEU A 712 11.42 19.54 -32.90
N ASN A 713 10.62 19.76 -33.95
CA ASN A 713 10.80 20.87 -34.88
C ASN A 713 9.70 21.90 -34.70
N TYR A 714 10.09 23.16 -34.53
CA TYR A 714 9.18 24.29 -34.59
C TYR A 714 9.25 24.94 -35.97
N THR A 715 8.08 25.10 -36.60
CA THR A 715 7.91 25.91 -37.81
C THR A 715 7.06 27.13 -37.49
N PRO A 716 7.55 28.34 -37.78
CA PRO A 716 6.80 29.58 -37.65
C PRO A 716 5.42 29.55 -38.30
N GLY A 717 4.40 30.02 -37.59
CA GLY A 717 3.12 30.40 -38.16
C GLY A 717 3.15 31.91 -38.37
N GLY A 718 2.96 32.37 -39.59
CA GLY A 718 3.25 33.76 -39.94
C GLY A 718 2.02 34.61 -40.15
N GLU A 719 1.85 35.66 -39.34
CA GLU A 719 1.54 36.98 -39.92
C GLU A 719 2.63 37.29 -40.96
N GLY A 720 2.25 37.34 -42.24
CA GLY A 720 3.20 37.37 -43.37
C GLY A 720 3.41 36.04 -44.09
N ALA A 721 2.68 34.98 -43.72
CA ALA A 721 2.51 33.84 -44.60
C ALA A 721 1.89 34.34 -45.93
N PRO A 722 2.35 33.81 -47.08
CA PRO A 722 1.84 34.23 -48.37
C PRO A 722 0.30 34.17 -48.47
N TYR A 723 -0.38 33.27 -47.76
CA TYR A 723 -1.84 33.15 -47.72
C TYR A 723 -2.50 34.28 -46.94
N GLU A 724 -2.05 34.57 -45.73
CA GLU A 724 -2.56 35.64 -44.87
C GLU A 724 -2.39 37.00 -45.54
N THR A 725 -1.23 37.24 -46.14
CA THR A 725 -0.96 38.47 -46.92
C THR A 725 -1.90 38.59 -48.10
N TRP A 726 -2.18 37.47 -48.78
CA TRP A 726 -3.12 37.44 -49.89
C TRP A 726 -4.56 37.62 -49.42
N LEU A 727 -4.95 37.07 -48.27
CA LEU A 727 -6.26 37.27 -47.67
C LEU A 727 -6.48 38.75 -47.34
N GLU A 728 -5.52 39.42 -46.70
CA GLU A 728 -5.62 40.86 -46.38
C GLU A 728 -5.68 41.75 -47.63
N ALA A 729 -5.01 41.34 -48.72
CA ALA A 729 -5.09 42.03 -49.99
C ALA A 729 -6.44 41.83 -50.70
N ASN A 730 -7.09 40.69 -50.45
CA ASN A 730 -8.33 40.28 -51.10
C ASN A 730 -9.55 40.35 -50.19
N PHE A 731 -9.48 40.76 -48.93
CA PHE A 731 -10.64 40.84 -48.05
C PHE A 731 -10.50 42.01 -47.10
N SER A 732 -11.60 42.72 -46.87
CA SER A 732 -11.66 43.76 -45.84
C SER A 732 -11.62 43.13 -44.45
N ALA A 733 -11.20 43.90 -43.44
CA ALA A 733 -11.16 43.43 -42.05
C ALA A 733 -12.50 42.88 -41.53
N THR A 734 -13.64 43.34 -42.06
CA THR A 734 -14.96 42.79 -41.72
C THR A 734 -15.22 41.45 -42.40
N GLU A 735 -14.80 41.28 -43.65
CA GLU A 735 -14.93 40.01 -44.37
C GLU A 735 -14.00 38.95 -43.80
N LEU A 736 -12.78 39.32 -43.39
CA LEU A 736 -11.82 38.42 -42.72
C LEU A 736 -12.35 37.85 -41.39
N SER A 737 -13.35 38.49 -40.78
CA SER A 737 -14.00 38.01 -39.56
C SER A 737 -15.18 37.07 -39.80
N ASP A 738 -15.52 36.77 -41.06
CA ASP A 738 -16.61 35.89 -41.46
C ASP A 738 -16.08 34.70 -42.28
N ASP A 739 -15.94 33.55 -41.62
CA ASP A 739 -15.44 32.30 -42.23
C ASP A 739 -16.27 31.84 -43.43
N SER A 740 -17.54 32.25 -43.55
CA SER A 740 -18.36 31.91 -44.73
C SER A 740 -17.99 32.72 -45.98
N ILE A 741 -17.20 33.78 -45.80
CA ILE A 741 -16.75 34.69 -46.86
C ILE A 741 -15.27 34.44 -47.21
N SER A 742 -14.39 34.34 -46.20
CA SER A 742 -12.93 34.26 -46.41
C SER A 742 -12.28 33.00 -45.85
N GLY A 743 -13.07 32.06 -45.30
CA GLY A 743 -12.56 30.80 -44.81
C GLY A 743 -11.99 29.93 -45.95
N LEU A 744 -11.10 28.98 -45.63
CA LEU A 744 -10.40 28.13 -46.62
C LEU A 744 -11.33 27.45 -47.65
N ASN A 745 -12.55 27.12 -47.21
CA ASN A 745 -13.57 26.41 -48.00
C ASN A 745 -14.67 27.33 -48.55
N ALA A 746 -14.59 28.64 -48.33
CA ALA A 746 -15.56 29.60 -48.86
C ALA A 746 -15.41 29.76 -50.37
N ASP A 747 -16.53 29.93 -51.07
CA ASP A 747 -16.64 30.14 -52.52
C ASP A 747 -17.64 31.29 -52.70
N ILE A 748 -17.16 32.54 -52.58
CA ILE A 748 -18.04 33.72 -52.47
C ILE A 748 -18.63 34.14 -53.82
N ASP A 749 -17.96 33.84 -54.92
CA ASP A 749 -18.40 34.16 -56.27
C ASP A 749 -19.14 33.00 -56.96
N LEU A 750 -19.12 31.81 -56.35
CA LEU A 750 -19.90 30.61 -56.68
C LEU A 750 -19.52 30.01 -58.04
N ASP A 751 -18.22 29.82 -58.27
CA ASP A 751 -17.69 29.11 -59.43
C ASP A 751 -17.23 27.67 -59.14
N GLY A 752 -17.22 27.27 -57.87
CA GLY A 752 -16.84 25.95 -57.39
C GLY A 752 -15.39 25.81 -56.92
N LEU A 753 -14.62 26.90 -56.93
CA LEU A 753 -13.27 26.95 -56.36
C LEU A 753 -13.33 27.58 -54.97
N SER A 754 -12.71 26.91 -54.00
CA SER A 754 -12.64 27.45 -52.65
C SER A 754 -11.55 28.51 -52.55
N THR A 755 -11.63 29.39 -51.55
CA THR A 755 -10.63 30.43 -51.28
C THR A 755 -9.21 29.87 -51.20
N LEU A 756 -9.02 28.65 -50.66
CA LEU A 756 -7.73 27.96 -50.65
C LEU A 756 -7.28 27.50 -52.05
N LEU A 757 -8.20 27.01 -52.89
CA LEU A 757 -7.90 26.62 -54.28
C LEU A 757 -7.58 27.85 -55.14
N GLU A 758 -8.37 28.91 -55.00
CA GLU A 758 -8.13 30.23 -55.59
C GLU A 758 -6.72 30.72 -55.29
N TYR A 759 -6.37 30.72 -54.01
CA TYR A 759 -5.06 31.12 -53.57
C TYR A 759 -3.92 30.27 -54.16
N ALA A 760 -4.04 28.94 -54.07
CA ALA A 760 -2.99 28.02 -54.49
C ALA A 760 -2.77 28.02 -56.01
N LEU A 761 -3.85 28.13 -56.78
CA LEU A 761 -3.80 28.08 -58.24
C LEU A 761 -3.65 29.48 -58.88
N GLY A 762 -3.86 30.55 -58.09
CA GLY A 762 -3.61 31.94 -58.47
C GLY A 762 -4.79 32.67 -59.08
N GLY A 763 -6.01 32.33 -58.67
CA GLY A 763 -7.23 33.04 -59.07
C GLY A 763 -7.61 34.20 -58.15
N ASP A 764 -8.77 34.79 -58.41
CA ASP A 764 -9.34 35.91 -57.66
C ASP A 764 -10.66 35.46 -57.01
N PRO A 765 -10.76 35.42 -55.66
CA PRO A 765 -11.91 34.88 -54.97
C PRO A 765 -13.19 35.70 -55.20
N ARG A 766 -13.13 36.86 -55.88
CA ARG A 766 -14.31 37.67 -56.22
C ARG A 766 -14.74 37.55 -57.67
N ILE A 767 -13.99 36.87 -58.53
CA ILE A 767 -14.23 36.82 -59.96
C ILE A 767 -14.30 35.37 -60.40
N ARG A 768 -15.46 35.00 -60.96
CA ARG A 768 -15.68 33.64 -61.46
C ARG A 768 -14.64 33.26 -62.50
N ASP A 769 -13.73 32.38 -62.11
CA ASP A 769 -12.56 31.99 -62.88
C ASP A 769 -12.89 30.78 -63.76
N THR A 770 -13.04 31.03 -65.06
CA THR A 770 -13.41 29.97 -66.02
C THR A 770 -12.23 29.12 -66.49
N ASP A 771 -11.01 29.61 -66.30
CA ASP A 771 -9.79 29.04 -66.88
C ASP A 771 -8.83 28.46 -65.81
N LEU A 772 -9.15 28.60 -64.52
CA LEU A 772 -8.33 28.17 -63.38
C LEU A 772 -8.62 26.74 -62.92
N VAL A 773 -8.73 25.80 -63.87
CA VAL A 773 -9.11 24.42 -63.57
C VAL A 773 -7.94 23.48 -63.83
N ALA A 774 -7.58 22.65 -62.85
CA ALA A 774 -6.69 21.52 -63.08
C ALA A 774 -7.36 20.55 -64.06
N PHE A 775 -6.83 20.44 -65.28
CA PHE A 775 -7.48 19.66 -66.32
C PHE A 775 -6.80 18.28 -66.48
N PRO A 776 -7.57 17.19 -66.38
CA PRO A 776 -7.04 15.86 -66.61
C PRO A 776 -6.86 15.63 -68.11
N VAL A 777 -5.72 15.04 -68.50
CA VAL A 777 -5.38 14.71 -69.88
C VAL A 777 -4.95 13.24 -69.96
N ILE A 778 -5.14 12.63 -71.13
CA ILE A 778 -4.53 11.34 -71.44
C ILE A 778 -3.31 11.60 -72.34
N ASP A 779 -2.14 11.15 -71.92
CA ASP A 779 -0.87 11.37 -72.63
C ASP A 779 -0.88 10.80 -74.07
N SER A 780 0.07 11.29 -74.90
CA SER A 780 0.20 11.07 -76.35
C SER A 780 0.18 9.60 -76.84
N PRO A 781 -0.06 9.31 -78.14
CA PRO A 781 -0.47 7.98 -78.59
C PRO A 781 0.70 6.98 -78.63
N GLY A 782 0.82 6.17 -77.56
CA GLY A 782 1.70 4.99 -77.47
C GLY A 782 1.54 4.27 -76.13
N ASP A 783 1.61 5.03 -75.03
CA ASP A 783 1.35 4.57 -73.66
C ASP A 783 0.42 5.60 -72.97
N ARG A 784 -0.88 5.31 -72.93
CA ARG A 784 -1.90 6.23 -72.40
C ARG A 784 -1.93 6.17 -70.87
N PHE A 785 -1.44 7.20 -70.21
CA PHE A 785 -1.57 7.39 -68.76
C PHE A 785 -2.58 8.50 -68.45
N LEU A 786 -3.22 8.43 -67.29
CA LEU A 786 -4.05 9.51 -66.78
C LEU A 786 -3.13 10.54 -66.13
N SER A 787 -3.20 11.77 -66.60
CA SER A 787 -2.35 12.87 -66.15
C SER A 787 -3.19 14.04 -65.67
N LEU A 788 -2.66 14.84 -64.74
CA LEU A 788 -3.29 16.07 -64.27
C LEU A 788 -2.32 17.23 -64.48
N THR A 789 -2.76 18.22 -65.24
CA THR A 789 -2.01 19.45 -65.50
C THR A 789 -2.64 20.61 -64.74
N PHE A 790 -1.82 21.39 -64.04
CA PHE A 790 -2.24 22.60 -63.34
C PHE A 790 -1.12 23.64 -63.30
N THR A 791 -1.49 24.90 -63.13
CA THR A 791 -0.55 26.00 -62.88
C THR A 791 -0.30 26.09 -61.38
N ARG A 792 0.97 26.19 -60.99
CA ARG A 792 1.36 26.58 -59.64
C ARG A 792 1.97 27.97 -59.63
N LEU A 793 1.86 28.63 -58.48
CA LEU A 793 2.57 29.87 -58.18
C LEU A 793 3.78 29.56 -57.30
N LEU A 794 4.94 30.14 -57.63
CA LEU A 794 6.22 29.85 -56.97
C LEU A 794 6.40 30.56 -55.63
N ASP A 795 5.61 31.60 -55.36
CA ASP A 795 5.57 32.34 -54.10
C ASP A 795 4.61 31.74 -53.05
N ARG A 796 3.90 30.66 -53.39
CA ARG A 796 3.00 29.91 -52.49
C ARG A 796 3.77 28.89 -51.65
N THR A 797 4.68 29.38 -50.83
CA THR A 797 5.61 28.54 -50.05
C THR A 797 4.95 27.83 -48.86
N ASP A 798 3.73 28.23 -48.54
CA ASP A 798 2.85 27.73 -47.50
C ASP A 798 1.80 26.73 -48.04
N ILE A 799 1.95 26.22 -49.26
CA ILE A 799 1.05 25.24 -49.87
C ILE A 799 1.75 23.92 -50.20
N ASP A 800 1.16 22.81 -49.78
CA ASP A 800 1.46 21.48 -50.31
C ASP A 800 0.45 21.10 -51.41
N TYR A 801 0.96 20.76 -52.58
CA TYR A 801 0.17 20.20 -53.67
C TYR A 801 0.34 18.69 -53.69
N ARG A 802 -0.73 17.90 -53.63
CA ARG A 802 -0.69 16.44 -53.73
C ARG A 802 -1.60 15.95 -54.85
N VAL A 803 -1.01 15.34 -55.87
CA VAL A 803 -1.77 14.66 -56.94
C VAL A 803 -2.01 13.22 -56.53
N GLN A 804 -3.27 12.83 -56.49
CA GLN A 804 -3.72 11.53 -56.02
C GLN A 804 -4.53 10.81 -57.07
N VAL A 805 -4.44 9.47 -57.07
CA VAL A 805 -5.23 8.58 -57.93
C VAL A 805 -5.95 7.51 -57.13
N ALA A 806 -7.09 7.06 -57.64
CA ALA A 806 -7.87 5.98 -57.04
C ALA A 806 -8.59 5.15 -58.12
N ASN A 807 -8.96 3.91 -57.76
CA ASN A 807 -9.79 3.06 -58.61
C ASN A 807 -11.29 3.28 -58.40
N SER A 808 -11.68 3.99 -57.33
CA SER A 808 -13.06 4.34 -56.96
C SER A 808 -13.09 5.74 -56.36
N LEU A 809 -14.24 6.42 -56.47
CA LEU A 809 -14.49 7.69 -55.77
C LEU A 809 -14.72 7.50 -54.26
N GLU A 810 -15.00 6.26 -53.81
CA GLU A 810 -15.32 5.95 -52.41
C GLU A 810 -14.10 5.90 -51.47
N GLY A 811 -12.87 5.90 -51.99
CA GLY A 811 -11.65 5.93 -51.17
C GLY A 811 -10.45 5.17 -51.76
N GLY A 812 -9.38 5.05 -50.97
CA GLY A 812 -8.13 4.42 -51.40
C GLY A 812 -7.27 5.30 -52.31
N TRP A 813 -7.30 6.61 -52.09
CA TRP A 813 -6.50 7.59 -52.83
C TRP A 813 -5.02 7.45 -52.48
N VAL A 814 -4.19 7.29 -53.50
CA VAL A 814 -2.73 7.16 -53.38
C VAL A 814 -2.07 8.39 -53.99
N VAL A 815 -1.17 9.03 -53.26
CA VAL A 815 -0.37 10.17 -53.77
C VAL A 815 0.62 9.66 -54.81
N ILE A 816 0.53 10.17 -56.03
CA ILE A 816 1.48 9.87 -57.14
C ILE A 816 2.45 11.00 -57.42
N GLY A 817 2.19 12.17 -56.84
CA GLY A 817 2.99 13.36 -57.04
C GLY A 817 2.77 14.36 -55.93
N GLU A 818 3.82 15.03 -55.51
CA GLU A 818 3.73 16.07 -54.49
C GLU A 818 4.65 17.25 -54.79
N ILE A 819 4.25 18.42 -54.31
CA ILE A 819 5.06 19.64 -54.30
C ILE A 819 5.00 20.20 -52.88
N PRO A 820 5.94 19.80 -52.00
CA PRO A 820 5.94 20.29 -50.63
C PRO A 820 6.34 21.78 -50.59
N GLY A 821 5.50 22.63 -49.98
CA GLY A 821 5.76 24.04 -49.72
C GLY A 821 6.00 24.85 -50.99
N GLY A 822 5.24 24.55 -52.05
CA GLY A 822 5.40 25.17 -53.36
C GLY A 822 6.74 24.88 -54.07
N GLY A 823 7.61 24.04 -53.48
CA GLY A 823 9.02 23.88 -53.83
C GLY A 823 9.30 23.11 -55.13
N VAL A 824 10.05 22.00 -55.07
CA VAL A 824 10.37 21.20 -56.26
C VAL A 824 9.36 20.04 -56.38
N PRO A 825 8.78 19.76 -57.56
CA PRO A 825 7.90 18.62 -57.73
C PRO A 825 8.63 17.28 -57.55
N ILE A 826 7.95 16.32 -56.93
CA ILE A 826 8.47 14.99 -56.60
C ILE A 826 7.44 13.94 -57.07
N GLY A 827 7.90 12.93 -57.81
CA GLY A 827 7.09 11.76 -58.14
C GLY A 827 7.03 10.78 -56.96
N ARG A 828 5.85 10.22 -56.69
CA ARG A 828 5.61 9.22 -55.62
C ARG A 828 4.90 8.01 -56.20
N ASN A 829 5.06 6.84 -55.59
CA ASN A 829 4.35 5.60 -55.97
C ASN A 829 4.38 5.28 -57.49
N GLY A 830 5.54 5.53 -58.12
CA GLY A 830 5.77 5.30 -59.54
C GLY A 830 5.23 6.39 -60.47
N GLY A 831 4.53 7.40 -59.96
CA GLY A 831 4.09 8.56 -60.74
C GLY A 831 5.27 9.37 -61.27
N SER A 832 5.11 9.91 -62.47
CA SER A 832 6.11 10.78 -63.11
C SER A 832 5.58 12.21 -63.21
N PHE A 833 6.47 13.17 -63.40
CA PHE A 833 6.06 14.55 -63.62
C PHE A 833 6.87 15.20 -64.73
N SER A 834 6.28 16.25 -65.31
CA SER A 834 6.96 17.21 -66.16
C SER A 834 6.63 18.62 -65.69
N ALA A 835 7.60 19.52 -65.79
CA ALA A 835 7.47 20.92 -65.42
C ALA A 835 7.78 21.79 -66.63
N GLY A 836 6.87 22.69 -66.97
CA GLY A 836 7.06 23.68 -68.01
C GLY A 836 8.12 24.72 -67.65
N ALA A 837 8.44 25.60 -68.61
CA ALA A 837 9.31 26.74 -68.34
C ALA A 837 8.66 27.68 -67.32
N VAL A 838 9.45 28.18 -66.37
CA VAL A 838 9.00 29.21 -65.42
C VAL A 838 8.73 30.50 -66.18
N ASN A 839 7.52 31.05 -66.02
CA ASN A 839 7.12 32.32 -66.61
C ASN A 839 6.66 33.29 -65.51
N GLY A 840 7.56 34.17 -65.09
CA GLY A 840 7.34 35.04 -63.93
C GLY A 840 7.18 34.21 -62.66
N ASN A 841 6.04 34.37 -61.97
CA ASN A 841 5.71 33.62 -60.76
C ASN A 841 5.00 32.28 -61.05
N THR A 842 4.66 31.98 -62.30
CA THR A 842 3.86 30.79 -62.64
C THR A 842 4.68 29.70 -63.29
N GLN A 843 4.29 28.46 -63.04
CA GLN A 843 4.83 27.30 -63.73
C GLN A 843 3.74 26.25 -63.94
N GLU A 844 3.62 25.74 -65.16
CA GLU A 844 2.73 24.62 -65.46
C GLU A 844 3.39 23.30 -65.04
N ILE A 845 2.67 22.48 -64.28
CA ILE A 845 3.10 21.17 -63.82
C ILE A 845 2.12 20.11 -64.32
N THR A 846 2.64 19.00 -64.81
CA THR A 846 1.86 17.81 -65.16
C THR A 846 2.38 16.62 -64.39
N PHE A 847 1.51 15.95 -63.63
CA PHE A 847 1.78 14.64 -63.04
C PHE A 847 1.04 13.56 -63.82
N SER A 848 1.75 12.49 -64.18
CA SER A 848 1.21 11.32 -64.88
C SER A 848 1.21 10.10 -63.96
N ASP A 849 0.08 9.40 -63.91
CA ASP A 849 -0.08 8.11 -63.21
C ASP A 849 0.88 7.05 -63.76
N SER A 850 1.20 6.05 -62.94
CA SER A 850 2.01 4.89 -63.33
C SER A 850 1.19 3.76 -63.96
N VAL A 851 -0.14 3.81 -63.83
CA VAL A 851 -1.06 2.82 -64.39
C VAL A 851 -1.58 3.27 -65.75
N ARG A 852 -1.44 2.42 -66.77
CA ARG A 852 -1.97 2.71 -68.10
C ARG A 852 -3.49 2.68 -68.06
N VAL A 853 -4.13 3.61 -68.76
CA VAL A 853 -5.60 3.74 -68.84
C VAL A 853 -6.28 2.46 -69.34
N GLN A 854 -5.57 1.64 -70.13
CA GLN A 854 -6.08 0.36 -70.64
C GLN A 854 -6.00 -0.80 -69.64
N ASP A 855 -5.21 -0.65 -68.57
CA ASP A 855 -4.99 -1.68 -67.55
C ASP A 855 -5.91 -1.48 -66.33
N ALA A 856 -6.65 -0.37 -66.28
CA ALA A 856 -7.62 -0.05 -65.24
C ALA A 856 -9.06 -0.03 -65.78
N ALA A 857 -9.99 -0.68 -65.08
CA ALA A 857 -11.42 -0.63 -65.42
C ALA A 857 -12.04 0.75 -65.12
N THR A 858 -11.60 1.38 -64.04
CA THR A 858 -11.94 2.73 -63.60
C THR A 858 -10.70 3.37 -62.96
N ARG A 859 -10.44 4.64 -63.26
CA ARG A 859 -9.32 5.38 -62.69
C ARG A 859 -9.69 6.86 -62.55
N PHE A 860 -9.47 7.41 -61.37
CA PHE A 860 -9.75 8.80 -61.02
C PHE A 860 -8.45 9.49 -60.63
N ILE A 861 -8.33 10.78 -60.92
CA ILE A 861 -7.21 11.64 -60.53
C ILE A 861 -7.76 12.93 -59.92
N ARG A 862 -7.11 13.43 -58.88
CA ARG A 862 -7.43 14.72 -58.26
C ARG A 862 -6.17 15.40 -57.77
N ILE A 863 -6.29 16.70 -57.51
CA ILE A 863 -5.33 17.45 -56.72
C ILE A 863 -5.94 17.75 -55.35
N GLU A 864 -5.14 17.56 -54.32
CA GLU A 864 -5.41 17.99 -52.95
C GLU A 864 -4.45 19.13 -52.63
N ILE A 865 -5.02 20.24 -52.18
CA ILE A 865 -4.29 21.42 -51.71
C ILE A 865 -4.37 21.44 -50.20
N MET A 866 -3.23 21.52 -49.54
CA MET A 866 -3.16 21.68 -48.10
C MET A 866 -2.39 22.94 -47.78
N LYS A 867 -3.00 23.79 -46.97
CA LYS A 867 -2.29 24.91 -46.36
C LYS A 867 -1.37 24.37 -45.27
N ARG A 868 -0.11 24.78 -45.29
CA ARG A 868 0.80 24.63 -44.16
C ARG A 868 0.36 25.60 -43.05
N PRO A 869 0.42 25.19 -41.78
CA PRO A 869 0.16 26.08 -40.66
C PRO A 869 1.02 27.34 -40.74
#